data_AF-A0A3S5DG61-F1
#
_entry.id   AF-A0A3S5DG61-F1
#
_cell.length_a   1.000
_cell.length_b   1.000
_cell.length_c   1.000
_cell.angle_alpha   90.00
_cell.angle_beta   90.00
_cell.angle_gamma   90.00
#
_symmetry.space_group_name_H-M   'P 1'
#
loop_
_entity.id
_entity.type
_entity.pdbx_description
1 polymer ?
#
loop_
_entity_poly.entity_id
_entity_poly.type
_entity_poly.pdbx_seq_one_letter_code
_entity_poly.pdbx_strand_id
1 'polypeptide(L)'
;MSKVKIKTLIGSVVTVAFFLTVIVAFLFYAFPENVASATGFGPYDDQRILTFCAILVAALFLLGWLIEKSFDFAGKSGLYLHWGQKKALIVAPVTDTIASEEEDDEPVFSEEAVSERLCFRYGRRWQSKVRLLLVMGNQDDVHKAAPGLCHDLWQEGDGNVLIYGGDAQSLPDEIFLAKLKRLRSGQPVDGIIQVMRTSALPTDIERDAFLRCRQKADHQLGLQAPVWLWLTDKATGAQQEAETAAIGVIFGPGGTVKEVDEAFTILTQRLQKAGMTQILNNPVHDGLLQLSSRLRHELRASLTVLLSGLMQGSAVFRLRGVMFSPELAVAGLVPNTRLDTPTWKAVIDDCDAVNGRKLGFDWLKMLRLILLSLIVLWGAGTLLSLIVNRTQIYQAQETARQAADTAKPLAERLHNQLVLQQAIAHLQHREATGAPWYTRFGLNQDSDMLSAFWSLYARNNAMLMRDATADHLRQQLNAFVQLPPASDARTQGTQHTYDVLKSYLMLARPDKADADWLAKNVLKALPKRQNVPDGTWQEMAPKLLGFYAQNLPAHPEWKIKPDAELISTVRQILLKQIGQRNAESGLYQNMLKRVASNWPDLTLADMTGDTDASTVFSTDEVVPGMFTARPGKNRYRMRLTRSSKPAVTKSTGS
;
A
#
# COMPACT_ATOMS: atom_id res chain seq x y z
N MET A 1 -36.38 -15.27 20.90
CA MET A 1 -35.09 -14.56 21.10
C MET A 1 -34.33 -14.48 19.77
N SER A 2 -34.38 -13.34 19.08
CA SER A 2 -33.61 -13.11 17.85
C SER A 2 -32.16 -12.79 18.18
N LYS A 3 -31.22 -13.64 17.77
CA LYS A 3 -29.76 -13.39 17.83
C LYS A 3 -29.47 -12.04 17.16
N VAL A 4 -29.12 -11.03 17.94
CA VAL A 4 -28.55 -9.78 17.41
C VAL A 4 -27.16 -10.15 16.87
N LYS A 5 -27.08 -10.37 15.56
CA LYS A 5 -25.79 -10.46 14.84
C LYS A 5 -25.08 -9.13 15.04
N ILE A 6 -23.98 -9.14 15.78
CA ILE A 6 -23.00 -8.06 15.76
C ILE A 6 -22.56 -7.95 14.30
N LYS A 7 -23.03 -6.92 13.59
CA LYS A 7 -22.59 -6.64 12.22
C LYS A 7 -21.12 -6.28 12.33
N THR A 8 -20.25 -7.21 11.95
CA THR A 8 -18.81 -6.99 11.86
C THR A 8 -18.55 -5.79 10.95
N LEU A 9 -17.76 -4.84 11.44
CA LEU A 9 -17.40 -3.63 10.70
C LEU A 9 -16.67 -3.97 9.39
N ILE A 10 -16.10 -5.18 9.32
CA ILE A 10 -15.54 -5.83 8.13
C ILE A 10 -16.46 -5.70 6.92
N GLY A 11 -17.78 -5.93 7.05
CA GLY A 11 -18.69 -5.81 5.91
C GLY A 11 -18.74 -4.39 5.33
N SER A 12 -18.68 -3.38 6.20
CA SER A 12 -18.67 -1.96 5.82
C SER A 12 -17.30 -1.51 5.30
N VAL A 13 -16.22 -2.00 5.88
CA VAL A 13 -14.84 -1.73 5.42
C VAL A 13 -14.61 -2.36 4.05
N VAL A 14 -15.11 -3.58 3.82
CA VAL A 14 -15.04 -4.26 2.53
C VAL A 14 -15.82 -3.49 1.47
N THR A 15 -17.02 -2.99 1.80
CA THR A 15 -17.79 -2.17 0.85
C THR A 15 -17.11 -0.84 0.57
N VAL A 16 -16.61 -0.12 1.59
CA VAL A 16 -15.88 1.14 1.39
C VAL A 16 -14.59 0.91 0.61
N ALA A 17 -13.82 -0.14 0.93
CA ALA A 17 -12.62 -0.49 0.18
C ALA A 17 -12.95 -0.84 -1.27
N PHE A 18 -14.01 -1.62 -1.51
CA PHE A 18 -14.49 -1.92 -2.86
C PHE A 18 -14.86 -0.66 -3.63
N PHE A 19 -15.71 0.21 -3.06
CA PHE A 19 -16.09 1.47 -3.70
C PHE A 19 -14.89 2.39 -3.93
N LEU A 20 -13.96 2.50 -2.99
CA LEU A 20 -12.76 3.32 -3.13
C LEU A 20 -11.83 2.75 -4.19
N THR A 21 -11.71 1.42 -4.30
CA THR A 21 -10.92 0.77 -5.36
C THR A 21 -11.56 0.92 -6.73
N VAL A 22 -12.90 0.86 -6.81
CA VAL A 22 -13.64 1.15 -8.05
C VAL A 22 -13.49 2.61 -8.43
N ILE A 23 -13.54 3.55 -7.48
CA ILE A 23 -13.32 4.98 -7.73
C ILE A 23 -11.89 5.25 -8.18
N VAL A 24 -10.88 4.64 -7.54
CA VAL A 24 -9.47 4.79 -7.92
C VAL A 24 -9.20 4.14 -9.28
N ALA A 25 -9.69 2.92 -9.54
CA ALA A 25 -9.59 2.27 -10.83
C ALA A 25 -10.32 3.08 -11.93
N PHE A 26 -11.49 3.63 -11.62
CA PHE A 26 -12.24 4.51 -12.51
C PHE A 26 -11.47 5.82 -12.77
N LEU A 27 -10.82 6.42 -11.78
CA LEU A 27 -9.99 7.62 -11.98
C LEU A 27 -8.77 7.32 -12.87
N PHE A 28 -8.09 6.19 -12.67
CA PHE A 28 -6.97 5.77 -13.52
C PHE A 28 -7.41 5.40 -14.96
N TYR A 29 -8.63 4.86 -15.14
CA TYR A 29 -9.16 4.48 -16.45
C TYR A 29 -9.81 5.65 -17.21
N ALA A 30 -10.55 6.52 -16.52
CA ALA A 30 -11.29 7.62 -17.11
C ALA A 30 -10.46 8.91 -17.24
N PHE A 31 -9.45 9.13 -16.39
CA PHE A 31 -8.63 10.34 -16.38
C PHE A 31 -7.12 10.06 -16.17
N PRO A 32 -6.48 9.26 -17.05
CA PRO A 32 -5.08 8.86 -16.88
C PRO A 32 -4.12 10.06 -16.79
N GLU A 33 -4.35 11.13 -17.56
CA GLU A 33 -3.49 12.33 -17.58
C GLU A 33 -3.62 13.20 -16.32
N ASN A 34 -4.83 13.31 -15.75
CA ASN A 34 -5.05 14.08 -14.51
C ASN A 34 -4.53 13.34 -13.28
N VAL A 35 -4.62 12.01 -13.26
CA VAL A 35 -4.06 11.21 -12.15
C VAL A 35 -2.53 11.16 -12.25
N ALA A 36 -1.97 11.06 -13.46
CA ALA A 36 -0.52 11.12 -13.69
C ALA A 36 0.08 12.46 -13.25
N SER A 37 -0.59 13.58 -13.55
CA SER A 37 -0.16 14.92 -13.13
C SER A 37 -0.37 15.19 -11.63
N ALA A 38 -1.48 14.75 -11.04
CA ALA A 38 -1.77 15.01 -9.63
C ALA A 38 -0.99 14.12 -8.66
N THR A 39 -0.65 12.89 -9.05
CA THR A 39 -0.02 11.91 -8.15
C THR A 39 1.40 11.51 -8.55
N GLY A 40 1.87 11.90 -9.74
CA GLY A 40 3.17 11.46 -10.30
C GLY A 40 3.19 9.99 -10.73
N PHE A 41 2.08 9.26 -10.53
CA PHE A 41 1.92 7.89 -10.99
C PHE A 41 1.41 7.90 -12.43
N GLY A 42 2.36 7.97 -13.36
CA GLY A 42 2.14 7.92 -14.81
C GLY A 42 1.36 6.69 -15.30
N PRO A 43 0.92 6.71 -16.57
CA PRO A 43 -0.09 5.78 -17.09
C PRO A 43 0.34 4.33 -16.89
N TYR A 44 -0.56 3.56 -16.31
CA TYR A 44 -0.34 2.16 -16.00
C TYR A 44 -1.04 1.30 -17.05
N ASP A 45 -0.34 0.29 -17.58
CA ASP A 45 -1.00 -0.81 -18.31
C ASP A 45 -2.09 -1.46 -17.43
N ASP A 46 -3.11 -2.05 -18.04
CA ASP A 46 -4.23 -2.71 -17.35
C ASP A 46 -3.76 -3.66 -16.22
N GLN A 47 -2.68 -4.41 -16.45
CA GLN A 47 -2.10 -5.31 -15.44
C GLN A 47 -1.47 -4.58 -14.24
N ARG A 48 -0.91 -3.38 -14.45
CA ARG A 48 -0.31 -2.57 -13.39
C ARG A 48 -1.35 -1.82 -12.57
N ILE A 49 -2.47 -1.44 -13.18
CA ILE A 49 -3.64 -0.91 -12.47
C ILE A 49 -4.19 -1.97 -11.52
N LEU A 50 -4.32 -3.23 -11.99
CA LEU A 50 -4.80 -4.35 -11.17
C LEU A 50 -3.88 -4.65 -9.99
N THR A 51 -2.56 -4.64 -10.17
CA THR A 51 -1.62 -4.87 -9.05
C THR A 51 -1.65 -3.73 -8.04
N PHE A 52 -1.73 -2.48 -8.50
CA PHE A 52 -1.86 -1.32 -7.60
C PHE A 52 -3.18 -1.37 -6.82
N CYS A 53 -4.29 -1.70 -7.47
CA CYS A 53 -5.58 -1.87 -6.82
C CYS A 53 -5.53 -3.02 -5.80
N ALA A 54 -4.90 -4.15 -6.12
CA ALA A 54 -4.76 -5.27 -5.19
C ALA A 54 -3.94 -4.89 -3.95
N ILE A 55 -2.85 -4.12 -4.12
CA ILE A 55 -2.03 -3.62 -3.01
C ILE A 55 -2.83 -2.61 -2.17
N LEU A 56 -3.59 -1.70 -2.80
CA LEU A 56 -4.43 -0.74 -2.10
C LEU A 56 -5.54 -1.43 -1.30
N VAL A 57 -6.19 -2.45 -1.87
CA VAL A 57 -7.16 -3.31 -1.18
C VAL A 57 -6.50 -3.94 0.04
N ALA A 58 -5.34 -4.58 -0.12
CA ALA A 58 -4.62 -5.22 0.99
C ALA A 58 -4.23 -4.21 2.08
N ALA A 59 -3.81 -3.00 1.71
CA ALA A 59 -3.49 -1.93 2.65
C ALA A 59 -4.71 -1.41 3.40
N LEU A 60 -5.85 -1.23 2.73
CA LEU A 60 -7.12 -0.84 3.35
C LEU A 60 -7.70 -1.93 4.24
N PHE A 61 -7.55 -3.20 3.87
CA PHE A 61 -7.89 -4.33 4.72
C PHE A 61 -7.00 -4.36 5.98
N LEU A 62 -5.70 -4.15 5.83
CA LEU A 62 -4.79 -4.04 6.97
C LEU A 62 -5.17 -2.85 7.85
N LEU A 63 -5.42 -1.68 7.27
CA LEU A 63 -5.81 -0.48 8.01
C LEU A 63 -7.16 -0.68 8.73
N GLY A 64 -8.15 -1.24 8.05
CA GLY A 64 -9.46 -1.54 8.60
C GLY A 64 -9.40 -2.58 9.72
N TRP A 65 -8.61 -3.64 9.53
CA TRP A 65 -8.32 -4.62 10.57
C TRP A 65 -7.59 -4.00 11.76
N LEU A 66 -6.71 -3.03 11.50
CA LEU A 66 -5.96 -2.31 12.55
C LEU A 66 -6.84 -1.33 13.33
N ILE A 67 -7.74 -0.63 12.62
CA ILE A 67 -8.77 0.23 13.20
C ILE A 67 -9.74 -0.61 14.02
N GLU A 68 -10.22 -1.75 13.50
CA GLU A 68 -11.07 -2.69 14.23
C GLU A 68 -10.35 -3.22 15.48
N LYS A 69 -9.07 -3.59 15.40
CA LYS A 69 -8.31 -4.00 16.59
C LYS A 69 -8.14 -2.86 17.59
N SER A 70 -7.99 -1.62 17.12
CA SER A 70 -7.93 -0.43 17.98
C SER A 70 -9.30 -0.09 18.61
N PHE A 71 -10.39 -0.32 17.89
CA PHE A 71 -11.76 -0.16 18.35
C PHE A 71 -12.25 -1.33 19.21
N ASP A 72 -11.74 -2.54 19.06
CA ASP A 72 -12.01 -3.65 19.98
C ASP A 72 -11.30 -3.43 21.31
N PHE A 73 -10.12 -2.80 21.25
CA PHE A 73 -9.37 -2.38 22.42
C PHE A 73 -10.03 -1.19 23.14
N ALA A 74 -10.51 -0.18 22.40
CA ALA A 74 -11.15 1.02 22.95
C ALA A 74 -12.66 0.86 23.22
N GLY A 75 -13.39 0.16 22.35
CA GLY A 75 -14.85 0.00 22.32
C GLY A 75 -15.40 -1.01 23.32
N LYS A 76 -14.60 -1.96 23.81
CA LYS A 76 -14.95 -2.75 25.01
C LYS A 76 -15.11 -1.90 26.27
N SER A 77 -14.56 -0.67 26.31
CA SER A 77 -14.80 0.28 27.40
C SER A 77 -16.03 1.18 27.22
N GLY A 78 -16.64 1.20 26.02
CA GLY A 78 -17.68 2.17 25.65
C GLY A 78 -19.07 1.60 25.40
N LEU A 79 -19.18 0.35 24.91
CA LEU A 79 -20.47 -0.19 24.44
C LEU A 79 -21.31 -0.87 25.54
N TYR A 80 -20.72 -1.30 26.66
CA TYR A 80 -21.45 -1.99 27.74
C TYR A 80 -22.39 -1.06 28.53
N LEU A 81 -22.04 0.23 28.66
CA LEU A 81 -22.86 1.23 29.36
C LEU A 81 -24.22 1.48 28.68
N HIS A 82 -24.26 1.52 27.35
CA HIS A 82 -25.51 1.80 26.61
C HIS A 82 -26.45 0.59 26.49
N TRP A 83 -25.93 -0.64 26.65
CA TRP A 83 -26.77 -1.85 26.69
C TRP A 83 -27.28 -2.16 28.10
N GLY A 84 -26.52 -1.86 29.15
CA GLY A 84 -26.97 -1.94 30.55
C GLY A 84 -28.10 -0.96 30.86
N GLN A 85 -27.98 0.30 30.40
CA GLN A 85 -29.05 1.30 30.59
C GLN A 85 -30.36 0.94 29.89
N LYS A 86 -30.32 0.25 28.73
CA LYS A 86 -31.56 -0.22 28.07
C LYS A 86 -32.18 -1.44 28.76
N LYS A 87 -31.40 -2.27 29.45
CA LYS A 87 -31.95 -3.35 30.29
C LYS A 87 -32.56 -2.83 31.59
N ALA A 88 -31.91 -1.87 32.23
CA ALA A 88 -32.44 -1.21 33.44
C ALA A 88 -33.75 -0.45 33.17
N LEU A 89 -33.99 0.02 31.94
CA LEU A 89 -35.25 0.66 31.56
C LEU A 89 -36.38 -0.32 31.19
N ILE A 90 -36.07 -1.61 31.00
CA ILE A 90 -37.04 -2.65 30.60
C ILE A 90 -37.46 -3.52 31.80
N VAL A 91 -36.79 -3.42 32.95
CA VAL A 91 -37.07 -4.24 34.14
C VAL A 91 -37.29 -3.38 35.38
N ALA A 92 -38.47 -2.78 35.45
CA ALA A 92 -39.25 -2.56 36.68
C ALA A 92 -40.64 -2.01 36.24
N PRO A 93 -41.77 -2.35 36.89
CA PRO A 93 -41.90 -2.90 38.25
C PRO A 93 -42.72 -4.21 38.30
N VAL A 94 -42.58 -4.99 39.39
CA VAL A 94 -43.68 -5.35 40.32
C VAL A 94 -43.01 -5.91 41.59
N THR A 95 -43.07 -5.12 42.66
CA THR A 95 -43.03 -5.60 44.04
C THR A 95 -44.34 -6.30 44.37
N ASP A 96 -44.29 -7.56 44.79
CA ASP A 96 -44.73 -7.99 46.13
C ASP A 96 -44.75 -9.52 46.24
N THR A 97 -44.69 -9.97 47.49
CA THR A 97 -44.99 -11.30 48.06
C THR A 97 -43.87 -12.33 48.28
N ILE A 98 -43.46 -12.39 49.56
CA ILE A 98 -43.42 -13.55 50.47
C ILE A 98 -42.32 -14.61 50.29
N ALA A 99 -41.43 -14.59 51.28
CA ALA A 99 -40.84 -15.68 52.08
C ALA A 99 -40.25 -16.94 51.42
N SER A 100 -39.04 -17.24 51.93
CA SER A 100 -38.39 -18.55 52.13
C SER A 100 -38.06 -19.37 50.89
N GLU A 101 -36.76 -19.52 50.62
CA GLU A 101 -36.02 -20.79 50.73
C GLU A 101 -34.52 -20.50 50.63
N GLU A 102 -33.76 -20.98 51.62
CA GLU A 102 -32.31 -21.07 51.59
C GLU A 102 -31.93 -22.14 50.56
N GLU A 103 -31.52 -21.72 49.36
CA GLU A 103 -30.74 -22.56 48.44
C GLU A 103 -29.28 -22.11 48.53
N ASP A 104 -28.41 -23.02 48.99
CA ASP A 104 -26.95 -22.93 49.02
C ASP A 104 -26.38 -22.83 47.57
N ASP A 105 -26.61 -21.72 46.89
CA ASP A 105 -25.89 -21.39 45.66
C ASP A 105 -24.55 -20.74 46.04
N GLU A 106 -23.43 -21.40 45.71
CA GLU A 106 -22.10 -20.83 45.91
C GLU A 106 -22.02 -19.43 45.27
N PRO A 107 -21.44 -18.42 45.94
CA PRO A 107 -21.41 -17.07 45.42
C PRO A 107 -20.63 -17.02 44.10
N VAL A 108 -21.31 -16.65 43.01
CA VAL A 108 -20.71 -16.56 41.66
C VAL A 108 -20.18 -15.15 41.39
N PHE A 109 -18.91 -15.05 40.99
CA PHE A 109 -18.29 -13.75 40.67
C PHE A 109 -19.00 -13.03 39.51
N SER A 110 -19.47 -11.82 39.77
CA SER A 110 -20.15 -10.93 38.82
C SER A 110 -19.28 -9.74 38.42
N GLU A 111 -18.85 -9.73 37.15
CA GLU A 111 -18.04 -8.65 36.56
C GLU A 111 -18.78 -7.31 36.54
N GLU A 112 -20.10 -7.35 36.26
CA GLU A 112 -20.92 -6.16 36.03
C GLU A 112 -21.02 -5.32 37.32
N ALA A 113 -21.27 -5.97 38.46
CA ALA A 113 -21.38 -5.33 39.76
C ALA A 113 -20.08 -4.63 40.20
N VAL A 114 -18.93 -5.27 39.97
CA VAL A 114 -17.61 -4.69 40.27
C VAL A 114 -17.33 -3.50 39.36
N SER A 115 -17.59 -3.62 38.06
CA SER A 115 -17.35 -2.55 37.09
C SER A 115 -18.20 -1.31 37.36
N GLU A 116 -19.46 -1.48 37.79
CA GLU A 116 -20.37 -0.40 38.11
C GLU A 116 -19.91 0.37 39.35
N ARG A 117 -19.55 -0.35 40.42
CA ARG A 117 -19.03 0.25 41.66
C ARG A 117 -17.76 1.06 41.41
N LEU A 118 -16.81 0.51 40.65
CA LEU A 118 -15.54 1.18 40.34
C LEU A 118 -15.73 2.37 39.40
N CYS A 119 -16.66 2.27 38.45
CA CYS A 119 -16.99 3.40 37.57
C CYS A 119 -17.67 4.54 38.34
N PHE A 120 -18.54 4.24 39.30
CA PHE A 120 -19.18 5.25 40.15
C PHE A 120 -18.16 5.97 41.04
N ARG A 121 -17.20 5.24 41.62
CA ARG A 121 -16.21 5.80 42.56
C ARG A 121 -15.01 6.49 41.91
N TYR A 122 -14.47 5.97 40.80
CA TYR A 122 -13.24 6.47 40.16
C TYR A 122 -13.46 7.12 38.78
N GLY A 123 -14.69 7.09 38.29
CA GLY A 123 -15.12 7.64 37.00
C GLY A 123 -14.84 6.72 35.80
N ARG A 124 -15.10 7.22 34.59
CA ARG A 124 -15.04 6.43 33.33
C ARG A 124 -13.66 5.83 33.00
N ARG A 125 -12.58 6.39 33.54
CA ARG A 125 -11.20 5.88 33.35
C ARG A 125 -10.69 5.10 34.58
N TRP A 126 -11.59 4.47 35.34
CA TRP A 126 -11.22 3.69 36.53
C TRP A 126 -10.21 2.58 36.23
N GLN A 127 -10.25 2.00 35.02
CA GLN A 127 -9.34 0.92 34.60
C GLN A 127 -7.85 1.29 34.65
N SER A 128 -7.49 2.58 34.57
CA SER A 128 -6.10 3.04 34.71
C SER A 128 -5.75 3.55 36.11
N LYS A 129 -6.74 3.67 37.00
CA LYS A 129 -6.59 4.26 38.35
C LYS A 129 -6.66 3.22 39.45
N VAL A 130 -7.47 2.19 39.25
CA VAL A 130 -7.69 1.10 40.19
C VAL A 130 -6.67 0.00 39.93
N ARG A 131 -6.32 -0.81 40.93
CA ARG A 131 -5.54 -2.03 40.76
C ARG A 131 -6.35 -3.27 41.08
N LEU A 132 -6.09 -4.34 40.34
CA LEU A 132 -6.74 -5.63 40.54
C LEU A 132 -5.70 -6.62 41.07
N LEU A 133 -5.89 -7.07 42.31
CA LEU A 133 -5.05 -8.07 42.97
C LEU A 133 -5.85 -9.35 43.13
N LEU A 134 -5.32 -10.46 42.62
CA LEU A 134 -5.97 -11.77 42.70
C LEU A 134 -5.46 -12.50 43.95
N VAL A 135 -6.35 -12.84 44.89
CA VAL A 135 -6.00 -13.57 46.11
C VAL A 135 -6.41 -15.03 45.92
N MET A 136 -5.45 -15.95 46.06
CA MET A 136 -5.69 -17.39 45.87
C MET A 136 -5.15 -18.19 47.04
N GLY A 137 -5.84 -19.27 47.39
CA GLY A 137 -5.52 -20.14 48.51
C GLY A 137 -6.77 -20.84 49.03
N ASN A 138 -6.57 -21.74 49.99
CA ASN A 138 -7.68 -22.43 50.64
C ASN A 138 -8.62 -21.41 51.31
N GLN A 139 -9.93 -21.65 51.27
CA GLN A 139 -10.97 -20.77 51.77
C GLN A 139 -10.75 -20.36 53.22
N ASP A 140 -10.34 -21.30 54.08
CA ASP A 140 -10.05 -21.04 55.49
C ASP A 140 -8.86 -20.09 55.68
N ASP A 141 -7.83 -20.26 54.86
CA ASP A 141 -6.58 -19.51 54.95
C ASP A 141 -6.75 -18.09 54.38
N VAL A 142 -7.52 -17.97 53.30
CA VAL A 142 -7.89 -16.67 52.71
C VAL A 142 -8.81 -15.89 53.65
N HIS A 143 -9.78 -16.54 54.31
CA HIS A 143 -10.64 -15.89 55.30
C HIS A 143 -9.82 -15.30 56.46
N LYS A 144 -8.75 -15.99 56.88
CA LYS A 144 -7.83 -15.49 57.92
C LYS A 144 -6.91 -14.37 57.46
N ALA A 145 -6.59 -14.29 56.18
CA ALA A 145 -5.76 -13.23 55.60
C ALA A 145 -6.56 -11.97 55.23
N ALA A 146 -7.77 -12.16 54.72
CA ALA A 146 -8.72 -11.13 54.30
C ALA A 146 -10.15 -11.57 54.71
N PRO A 147 -10.59 -11.24 55.92
CA PRO A 147 -11.89 -11.71 56.44
C PRO A 147 -13.03 -11.12 55.61
N GLY A 148 -14.01 -11.97 55.28
CA GLY A 148 -15.14 -11.63 54.40
C GLY A 148 -14.89 -11.78 52.89
N LEU A 149 -13.64 -11.92 52.42
CA LEU A 149 -13.34 -11.99 50.98
C LEU A 149 -13.94 -13.22 50.29
N CYS A 150 -14.01 -14.36 50.99
CA CYS A 150 -14.59 -15.59 50.47
C CYS A 150 -16.12 -15.48 50.28
N HIS A 151 -16.79 -14.61 51.04
CA HIS A 151 -18.23 -14.38 50.94
C HIS A 151 -18.55 -13.29 49.91
N ASP A 152 -17.82 -12.17 49.97
CA ASP A 152 -18.05 -11.00 49.11
C ASP A 152 -17.46 -11.18 47.69
N LEU A 153 -16.55 -12.14 47.50
CA LEU A 153 -15.75 -12.42 46.29
C LEU A 153 -14.83 -11.29 45.81
N TRP A 154 -15.09 -10.05 46.20
CA TRP A 154 -14.23 -8.91 45.96
C TRP A 154 -14.29 -7.91 47.12
N GLN A 155 -13.18 -7.24 47.40
CA GLN A 155 -13.10 -6.21 48.43
C GLN A 155 -12.28 -5.03 47.93
N GLU A 156 -12.69 -3.81 48.28
CA GLU A 156 -12.04 -2.57 47.86
C GLU A 156 -11.37 -1.87 49.05
N GLY A 157 -10.13 -1.38 48.86
CA GLY A 157 -9.43 -0.48 49.78
C GLY A 157 -8.51 0.48 49.02
N ASP A 158 -8.77 1.79 49.14
CA ASP A 158 -7.95 2.89 48.59
C ASP A 158 -7.43 2.66 47.16
N GLY A 159 -8.34 2.41 46.21
CA GLY A 159 -7.99 2.20 44.79
C GLY A 159 -7.46 0.81 44.46
N ASN A 160 -7.42 -0.12 45.42
CA ASN A 160 -7.01 -1.50 45.21
C ASN A 160 -8.19 -2.45 45.45
N VAL A 161 -8.44 -3.32 44.49
CA VAL A 161 -9.51 -4.31 44.55
C VAL A 161 -8.88 -5.69 44.68
N LEU A 162 -9.20 -6.37 45.76
CA LEU A 162 -8.92 -7.78 45.96
C LEU A 162 -10.03 -8.58 45.30
N ILE A 163 -9.69 -9.61 44.53
CA ILE A 163 -10.64 -10.55 43.95
C ILE A 163 -10.26 -11.95 44.43
N TYR A 164 -11.24 -12.70 44.92
CA TYR A 164 -11.04 -14.10 45.28
C TYR A 164 -10.89 -14.96 44.02
N GLY A 165 -9.78 -15.69 43.92
CA GLY A 165 -9.45 -16.54 42.77
C GLY A 165 -9.58 -18.03 43.02
N GLY A 166 -10.14 -18.44 44.16
CA GLY A 166 -10.28 -19.85 44.53
C GLY A 166 -8.99 -20.49 45.06
N ASP A 167 -9.03 -21.82 45.18
CA ASP A 167 -7.86 -22.59 45.61
C ASP A 167 -6.82 -22.68 44.49
N ALA A 168 -5.55 -22.57 44.87
CA ALA A 168 -4.45 -22.52 43.92
C ALA A 168 -4.07 -23.92 43.36
N GLN A 169 -4.52 -25.02 43.97
CA GLN A 169 -4.36 -26.38 43.42
C GLN A 169 -5.44 -26.72 42.40
N SER A 170 -6.55 -25.98 42.38
CA SER A 170 -7.66 -26.21 41.47
C SER A 170 -7.32 -25.79 40.04
N LEU A 171 -7.91 -26.48 39.06
CA LEU A 171 -7.74 -26.14 37.65
C LEU A 171 -8.32 -24.73 37.41
N PRO A 172 -7.61 -23.83 36.70
CA PRO A 172 -8.13 -22.48 36.47
C PRO A 172 -9.48 -22.51 35.74
N ASP A 173 -10.51 -21.88 36.32
CA ASP A 173 -11.80 -21.71 35.67
C ASP A 173 -11.69 -20.72 34.51
N GLU A 174 -11.90 -21.23 33.29
CA GLU A 174 -11.83 -20.46 32.06
C GLU A 174 -12.90 -19.35 32.02
N ILE A 175 -14.05 -19.58 32.65
CA ILE A 175 -15.16 -18.63 32.69
C ILE A 175 -14.78 -17.45 33.59
N PHE A 176 -14.28 -17.73 34.79
CA PHE A 176 -13.76 -16.72 35.71
C PHE A 176 -12.63 -15.88 35.08
N LEU A 177 -11.62 -16.51 34.46
CA LEU A 177 -10.53 -15.78 33.81
C LEU A 177 -11.00 -14.97 32.60
N ALA A 178 -12.01 -15.46 31.86
CA ALA A 178 -12.62 -14.69 30.78
C ALA A 178 -13.38 -13.46 31.30
N LYS A 179 -14.11 -13.58 32.42
CA LYS A 179 -14.75 -12.43 33.11
C LYS A 179 -13.69 -11.41 33.57
N LEU A 180 -12.57 -11.87 34.13
CA LEU A 180 -11.47 -11.00 34.56
C LEU A 180 -10.83 -10.24 33.38
N LYS A 181 -10.67 -10.89 32.22
CA LYS A 181 -10.21 -10.23 30.98
C LYS A 181 -11.20 -9.23 30.41
N ARG A 182 -12.50 -9.42 30.61
CA ARG A 182 -13.53 -8.48 30.18
C ARG A 182 -13.55 -7.26 31.10
N LEU A 183 -13.35 -7.47 32.40
CA LEU A 183 -13.21 -6.39 33.39
C LEU A 183 -12.05 -5.44 33.01
N ARG A 184 -10.92 -6.00 32.54
CA ARG A 184 -9.77 -5.22 32.03
C ARG A 184 -9.00 -5.96 30.92
N SER A 185 -8.97 -5.37 29.73
CA SER A 185 -8.44 -6.01 28.50
C SER A 185 -6.92 -5.95 28.32
N GLY A 186 -6.23 -4.96 28.90
CA GLY A 186 -4.79 -4.75 28.69
C GLY A 186 -3.89 -5.49 29.68
N GLN A 187 -4.25 -5.48 30.96
CA GLN A 187 -3.53 -6.09 32.07
C GLN A 187 -4.59 -6.61 33.06
N PRO A 188 -5.10 -7.84 32.90
CA PRO A 188 -6.27 -8.30 33.65
C PRO A 188 -6.03 -8.35 35.17
N VAL A 189 -4.78 -8.52 35.59
CA VAL A 189 -4.36 -8.56 37.00
C VAL A 189 -3.03 -7.81 37.13
N ASP A 190 -2.91 -7.00 38.18
CA ASP A 190 -1.69 -6.26 38.52
C ASP A 190 -0.76 -7.08 39.40
N GLY A 191 -1.33 -7.95 40.25
CA GLY A 191 -0.57 -8.80 41.15
C GLY A 191 -1.36 -9.99 41.68
N ILE A 192 -0.66 -11.06 42.05
CA ILE A 192 -1.30 -12.26 42.61
C ILE A 192 -0.75 -12.55 44.00
N ILE A 193 -1.63 -12.75 44.96
CA ILE A 193 -1.30 -12.99 46.35
C ILE A 193 -1.69 -14.42 46.68
N GLN A 194 -0.69 -15.22 46.96
CA GLN A 194 -0.84 -16.63 47.23
C GLN A 194 -0.81 -16.86 48.74
N VAL A 195 -1.96 -17.19 49.33
CA VAL A 195 -2.12 -17.40 50.77
C VAL A 195 -1.81 -18.85 51.12
N MET A 196 -1.00 -19.05 52.16
CA MET A 196 -0.63 -20.36 52.70
C MET A 196 -0.44 -20.28 54.22
N ARG A 197 -0.58 -21.41 54.92
CA ARG A 197 -0.27 -21.51 56.35
C ARG A 197 1.19 -21.82 56.60
N THR A 198 1.79 -21.17 57.60
CA THR A 198 3.16 -21.48 58.04
C THR A 198 3.29 -22.90 58.61
N SER A 199 2.22 -23.46 59.17
CA SER A 199 2.19 -24.80 59.77
C SER A 199 1.99 -25.93 58.76
N ALA A 200 1.55 -25.62 57.53
CA ALA A 200 1.18 -26.60 56.51
C ALA A 200 1.66 -26.11 55.14
N LEU A 201 2.98 -26.10 54.96
CA LEU A 201 3.60 -25.77 53.69
C LEU A 201 3.44 -26.94 52.71
N PRO A 202 3.28 -26.66 51.42
CA PRO A 202 2.97 -27.68 50.43
C PRO A 202 4.12 -28.66 50.18
N THR A 203 3.75 -29.92 50.01
CA THR A 203 4.65 -31.01 49.60
C THR A 203 5.11 -30.85 48.15
N ASP A 204 6.16 -31.56 47.74
CA ASP A 204 6.74 -31.48 46.39
C ASP A 204 5.72 -31.67 45.27
N ILE A 205 4.78 -32.59 45.46
CA ILE A 205 3.71 -32.90 44.50
C ILE A 205 2.73 -31.73 44.39
N GLU A 206 2.33 -31.15 45.52
CA GLU A 206 1.43 -30.00 45.56
C GLU A 206 2.11 -28.76 44.96
N ARG A 207 3.39 -28.54 45.24
CA ARG A 207 4.21 -27.46 44.66
C ARG A 207 4.23 -27.53 43.13
N ASP A 208 4.43 -28.72 42.58
CA ASP A 208 4.40 -28.95 41.14
C ASP A 208 2.99 -28.77 40.54
N ALA A 209 1.93 -29.18 41.27
CA ALA A 209 0.55 -28.90 40.87
C ALA A 209 0.24 -27.39 40.83
N PHE A 210 0.68 -26.62 41.83
CA PHE A 210 0.55 -25.15 41.86
C PHE A 210 1.23 -24.50 40.66
N LEU A 211 2.46 -24.94 40.34
CA LEU A 211 3.23 -24.44 39.21
C LEU A 211 2.50 -24.68 37.89
N ARG A 212 1.98 -25.89 37.66
CA ARG A 212 1.23 -26.22 36.44
C ARG A 212 -0.07 -25.43 36.31
N CYS A 213 -0.85 -25.33 37.38
CA CYS A 213 -2.10 -24.56 37.38
C CYS A 213 -1.83 -23.07 37.12
N ARG A 214 -0.75 -22.53 37.71
CA ARG A 214 -0.29 -21.17 37.42
C ARG A 214 0.08 -20.97 35.96
N GLN A 215 0.89 -21.85 35.39
CA GLN A 215 1.31 -21.73 33.99
C GLN A 215 0.10 -21.72 33.04
N LYS A 216 -0.89 -22.58 33.32
CA LYS A 216 -2.12 -22.63 32.54
C LYS A 216 -2.91 -21.32 32.68
N ALA A 217 -3.02 -20.78 33.89
CA ALA A 217 -3.66 -19.50 34.15
C ALA A 217 -2.93 -18.32 33.47
N ASP A 218 -1.60 -18.26 33.54
CA ASP A 218 -0.78 -17.21 32.91
C ASP A 218 -0.87 -17.26 31.38
N HIS A 219 -0.88 -18.47 30.80
CA HIS A 219 -1.09 -18.67 29.37
C HIS A 219 -2.50 -18.24 28.96
N GLN A 220 -3.51 -18.61 29.74
CA GLN A 220 -4.89 -18.19 29.51
C GLN A 220 -5.03 -16.67 29.67
N LEU A 221 -4.38 -16.02 30.63
CA LEU A 221 -4.39 -14.56 30.82
C LEU A 221 -3.55 -13.81 29.78
N GLY A 222 -2.53 -14.45 29.20
CA GLY A 222 -1.56 -13.84 28.29
C GLY A 222 -0.52 -12.97 28.98
N LEU A 223 -0.46 -13.02 30.31
CA LEU A 223 0.36 -12.19 31.19
C LEU A 223 0.88 -13.04 32.35
N GLN A 224 2.18 -12.87 32.67
CA GLN A 224 2.82 -13.43 33.85
C GLN A 224 2.84 -12.32 34.90
N ALA A 225 1.93 -12.40 35.87
CA ALA A 225 1.82 -11.42 36.94
C ALA A 225 2.90 -11.67 38.02
N PRO A 226 3.36 -10.62 38.74
CA PRO A 226 4.17 -10.79 39.94
C PRO A 226 3.34 -11.50 41.03
N VAL A 227 4.01 -12.35 41.82
CA VAL A 227 3.37 -13.14 42.88
C VAL A 227 3.99 -12.82 44.23
N TRP A 228 3.16 -12.58 45.24
CA TRP A 228 3.56 -12.45 46.65
C TRP A 228 3.03 -13.65 47.43
N LEU A 229 3.89 -14.28 48.22
CA LEU A 229 3.48 -15.33 49.14
C LEU A 229 3.03 -14.68 50.45
N TRP A 230 1.83 -15.01 50.89
CA TRP A 230 1.24 -14.54 52.14
C TRP A 230 1.12 -15.70 53.11
N LEU A 231 1.90 -15.63 54.19
CA LEU A 231 1.99 -16.69 55.18
C LEU A 231 1.23 -16.29 56.45
N THR A 232 0.14 -16.99 56.74
CA THR A 232 -0.65 -16.79 57.96
C THR A 232 -0.03 -17.60 59.10
N ASP A 233 0.24 -16.96 60.24
CA ASP A 233 0.76 -17.62 61.45
C ASP A 233 -0.20 -17.45 62.63
N LYS A 234 -0.48 -18.56 63.32
CA LYS A 234 -1.33 -18.60 64.52
C LYS A 234 -0.67 -17.93 65.72
N ALA A 235 0.66 -18.01 65.83
CA ALA A 235 1.40 -17.52 66.98
C ALA A 235 1.38 -15.98 67.12
N THR A 236 1.04 -15.26 66.05
CA THR A 236 0.96 -13.80 66.02
C THR A 236 -0.45 -13.25 66.22
N GLY A 237 -1.49 -14.10 66.22
CA GLY A 237 -2.90 -13.68 66.14
C GLY A 237 -3.60 -13.31 67.46
N ALA A 238 -2.98 -13.49 68.62
CA ALA A 238 -3.68 -13.28 69.90
C ALA A 238 -3.67 -11.82 70.42
N GLN A 239 -2.86 -10.92 69.87
CA GLN A 239 -2.51 -9.65 70.54
C GLN A 239 -2.41 -8.50 69.54
N GLN A 240 -3.58 -7.97 69.18
CA GLN A 240 -3.77 -6.99 68.13
C GLN A 240 -4.07 -5.62 68.73
N GLU A 241 -3.04 -4.89 69.17
CA GLU A 241 -3.23 -3.48 69.58
C GLU A 241 -2.03 -2.55 69.35
N ALA A 242 -0.87 -3.03 68.88
CA ALA A 242 0.26 -2.16 68.59
C ALA A 242 0.54 -2.09 67.09
N GLU A 243 0.42 -0.89 66.51
CA GLU A 243 0.81 -0.49 65.15
C GLU A 243 2.20 -1.02 64.78
N THR A 244 2.27 -2.24 64.24
CA THR A 244 3.54 -2.89 63.93
C THR A 244 3.76 -2.83 62.42
N ALA A 245 4.90 -2.28 62.03
CA ALA A 245 5.36 -2.20 60.63
C ALA A 245 5.22 -3.54 59.90
N ALA A 246 5.01 -3.48 58.57
CA ALA A 246 4.85 -4.66 57.73
C ALA A 246 5.95 -5.71 57.97
N ILE A 247 5.53 -6.95 58.22
CA ILE A 247 6.41 -8.08 58.50
C ILE A 247 6.56 -8.88 57.20
N GLY A 248 7.71 -8.77 56.54
CA GLY A 248 7.96 -9.50 55.32
C GLY A 248 9.22 -9.05 54.58
N VAL A 249 9.51 -9.75 53.50
CA VAL A 249 10.62 -9.49 52.59
C VAL A 249 10.07 -9.25 51.19
N ILE A 250 10.56 -8.20 50.54
CA ILE A 250 10.33 -7.93 49.12
C ILE A 250 11.65 -8.14 48.39
N PHE A 251 11.64 -8.98 47.36
CA PHE A 251 12.80 -9.34 46.54
C PHE A 251 12.88 -8.47 45.28
N GLY A 252 14.08 -8.30 44.73
CA GLY A 252 14.29 -7.65 43.42
C GLY A 252 13.60 -8.38 42.25
N PRO A 253 13.45 -7.73 41.08
CA PRO A 253 12.85 -8.37 39.91
C PRO A 253 13.77 -9.53 39.44
N GLY A 254 13.30 -10.77 39.60
CA GLY A 254 14.10 -11.96 39.27
C GLY A 254 15.12 -12.34 40.35
N GLY A 255 14.80 -12.07 41.62
CA GLY A 255 15.69 -12.36 42.76
C GLY A 255 16.22 -13.79 42.75
N THR A 256 17.45 -13.97 43.22
CA THR A 256 18.10 -15.27 43.29
C THR A 256 17.85 -15.95 44.65
N VAL A 257 17.96 -17.28 44.73
CA VAL A 257 17.78 -18.03 46.00
C VAL A 257 18.77 -17.58 47.09
N LYS A 258 19.94 -17.03 46.70
CA LYS A 258 20.92 -16.45 47.63
C LYS A 258 20.46 -15.13 48.23
N GLU A 259 19.96 -14.21 47.39
CA GLU A 259 19.38 -12.93 47.85
C GLU A 259 18.20 -13.15 48.80
N VAL A 260 17.42 -14.19 48.54
CA VAL A 260 16.30 -14.59 49.40
C VAL A 260 16.79 -14.99 50.80
N ASP A 261 17.83 -15.82 50.90
CA ASP A 261 18.37 -16.28 52.19
C ASP A 261 19.03 -15.14 53.00
N GLU A 262 19.73 -14.24 52.32
CA GLU A 262 20.27 -13.02 52.93
C GLU A 262 19.15 -12.12 53.46
N ALA A 263 18.10 -11.93 52.67
CA ALA A 263 16.98 -11.09 53.05
C ALA A 263 16.16 -11.68 54.22
N PHE A 264 16.02 -13.01 54.32
CA PHE A 264 15.45 -13.65 55.52
C PHE A 264 16.35 -13.52 56.75
N THR A 265 17.67 -13.54 56.58
CA THR A 265 18.61 -13.33 57.70
C THR A 265 18.47 -11.91 58.24
N ILE A 266 18.39 -10.91 57.36
CA ILE A 266 18.15 -9.50 57.72
C ILE A 266 16.78 -9.34 58.40
N LEU A 267 15.72 -9.95 57.85
CA LEU A 267 14.39 -9.91 58.44
C LEU A 267 14.39 -10.52 59.85
N THR A 268 15.05 -11.65 60.04
CA THR A 268 15.14 -12.32 61.35
C THR A 268 15.81 -11.41 62.39
N GLN A 269 16.90 -10.73 62.02
CA GLN A 269 17.57 -9.76 62.90
C GLN A 269 16.66 -8.57 63.23
N ARG A 270 15.93 -8.05 62.24
CA ARG A 270 14.98 -6.95 62.44
C ARG A 270 13.83 -7.36 63.37
N LEU A 271 13.28 -8.55 63.19
CA LEU A 271 12.20 -9.09 64.04
C LEU A 271 12.69 -9.39 65.45
N GLN A 272 13.92 -9.88 65.61
CA GLN A 272 14.51 -10.08 66.93
C GLN A 272 14.66 -8.76 67.69
N LYS A 273 15.17 -7.71 67.02
CA LYS A 273 15.32 -6.38 67.63
C LYS A 273 13.96 -5.78 67.99
N ALA A 274 12.99 -5.83 67.07
CA ALA A 274 11.64 -5.30 67.29
C ALA A 274 10.86 -6.09 68.36
N GLY A 275 10.95 -7.41 68.34
CA GLY A 275 10.30 -8.28 69.30
C GLY A 275 10.91 -8.16 70.71
N MET A 276 12.23 -7.99 70.83
CA MET A 276 12.86 -7.72 72.13
C MET A 276 12.37 -6.38 72.71
N THR A 277 12.21 -5.35 71.88
CA THR A 277 11.64 -4.07 72.34
C THR A 277 10.16 -4.17 72.72
N GLN A 278 9.38 -5.04 72.07
CA GLN A 278 7.98 -5.25 72.40
C GLN A 278 7.81 -6.01 73.73
N ILE A 279 8.60 -7.06 73.97
CA ILE A 279 8.58 -7.79 75.26
C ILE A 279 8.98 -6.88 76.43
N LEU A 280 9.97 -6.00 76.24
CA LEU A 280 10.39 -5.05 77.28
C LEU A 280 9.25 -4.09 77.68
N ASN A 281 8.34 -3.78 76.77
CA ASN A 281 7.20 -2.90 77.03
C ASN A 281 5.98 -3.66 77.57
N ASN A 282 5.71 -4.87 77.06
CA ASN A 282 4.64 -5.74 77.54
C ASN A 282 5.05 -7.21 77.40
N PRO A 283 5.19 -7.97 78.51
CA PRO A 283 5.67 -9.36 78.48
C PRO A 283 4.73 -10.34 77.77
N VAL A 284 3.50 -9.89 77.49
CA VAL A 284 2.47 -10.66 76.78
C VAL A 284 2.76 -10.73 75.27
N HIS A 285 3.49 -9.76 74.69
CA HIS A 285 3.71 -9.66 73.23
C HIS A 285 4.95 -10.42 72.75
N ASP A 286 4.89 -11.76 72.69
CA ASP A 286 6.01 -12.62 72.30
C ASP A 286 6.00 -13.07 70.82
N GLY A 287 4.91 -12.81 70.10
CA GLY A 287 4.67 -13.31 68.73
C GLY A 287 5.79 -13.02 67.72
N LEU A 288 6.40 -11.83 67.74
CA LEU A 288 7.51 -11.48 66.84
C LEU A 288 8.78 -12.28 67.15
N LEU A 289 9.06 -12.54 68.42
CA LEU A 289 10.23 -13.31 68.83
C LEU A 289 10.04 -14.80 68.53
N GLN A 290 8.84 -15.33 68.75
CA GLN A 290 8.49 -16.69 68.34
C GLN A 290 8.64 -16.87 66.82
N LEU A 291 8.14 -15.91 66.02
CA LEU A 291 8.30 -15.92 64.57
C LEU A 291 9.77 -15.84 64.16
N SER A 292 10.57 -14.97 64.79
CA SER A 292 12.02 -14.87 64.50
C SER A 292 12.78 -16.17 64.83
N SER A 293 12.41 -16.86 65.91
CA SER A 293 13.01 -18.14 66.29
C SER A 293 12.67 -19.24 65.29
N ARG A 294 11.40 -19.32 64.85
CA ARG A 294 10.95 -20.26 63.82
C ARG A 294 11.62 -19.98 62.46
N LEU A 295 11.72 -18.71 62.07
CA LEU A 295 12.43 -18.25 60.86
C LEU A 295 13.93 -18.54 60.89
N ARG A 296 14.53 -18.78 62.06
CA ARG A 296 15.93 -19.19 62.18
C ARG A 296 16.14 -20.69 62.04
N HIS A 297 15.12 -21.49 62.36
CA HIS A 297 15.20 -22.95 62.44
C HIS A 297 14.24 -23.64 61.46
N GLU A 298 13.10 -24.15 61.94
CA GLU A 298 12.20 -25.04 61.19
C GLU A 298 11.59 -24.38 59.94
N LEU A 299 11.17 -23.12 60.06
CA LEU A 299 10.54 -22.39 58.96
C LEU A 299 11.58 -21.98 57.90
N ARG A 300 12.85 -21.79 58.28
CA ARG A 300 13.91 -21.44 57.31
C ARG A 300 14.10 -22.55 56.29
N ALA A 301 14.32 -23.77 56.77
CA ALA A 301 14.60 -24.91 55.90
C ALA A 301 13.43 -25.20 54.96
N SER A 302 12.20 -25.17 55.48
CA SER A 302 10.99 -25.41 54.70
C SER A 302 10.70 -24.29 53.69
N LEU A 303 10.92 -23.02 54.04
CA LEU A 303 10.82 -21.90 53.08
C LEU A 303 11.91 -21.96 52.02
N THR A 304 13.16 -22.30 52.35
CA THR A 304 14.22 -22.42 51.33
C THR A 304 13.87 -23.53 50.32
N VAL A 305 13.31 -24.66 50.77
CA VAL A 305 12.84 -25.72 49.88
C VAL A 305 11.69 -25.24 49.01
N LEU A 306 10.69 -24.57 49.59
CA LEU A 306 9.53 -24.04 48.85
C LEU A 306 9.97 -23.02 47.79
N LEU A 307 10.76 -22.03 48.20
CA LEU A 307 11.19 -20.92 47.36
C LEU A 307 12.14 -21.38 46.26
N SER A 308 13.07 -22.30 46.56
CA SER A 308 13.91 -22.90 45.51
C SER A 308 13.05 -23.62 44.47
N GLY A 309 12.03 -24.38 44.87
CA GLY A 309 11.13 -25.05 43.92
C GLY A 309 10.24 -24.11 43.12
N LEU A 310 9.84 -22.96 43.66
CA LEU A 310 9.03 -21.96 42.93
C LEU A 310 9.88 -21.06 42.00
N MET A 311 11.15 -20.84 42.37
CA MET A 311 12.06 -19.93 41.66
C MET A 311 12.99 -20.64 40.67
N GLN A 312 13.22 -21.96 40.82
CA GLN A 312 14.08 -22.77 39.96
C GLN A 312 13.25 -23.77 39.15
N GLY A 313 13.32 -23.71 37.82
CA GLY A 313 12.64 -24.65 36.92
C GLY A 313 12.34 -24.05 35.54
N SER A 314 11.67 -24.82 34.68
CA SER A 314 11.14 -24.34 33.38
C SER A 314 9.89 -23.45 33.54
N ALA A 315 9.36 -23.37 34.76
CA ALA A 315 8.06 -22.79 35.13
C ALA A 315 8.17 -21.73 36.23
N VAL A 316 9.13 -20.81 36.14
CA VAL A 316 9.48 -19.92 37.27
C VAL A 316 8.32 -18.98 37.66
N PHE A 317 7.91 -19.02 38.93
CA PHE A 317 7.09 -17.95 39.51
C PHE A 317 7.89 -16.66 39.50
N ARG A 318 7.27 -15.56 39.08
CA ARG A 318 7.84 -14.23 39.32
C ARG A 318 7.57 -13.81 40.76
N LEU A 319 8.20 -14.52 41.69
CA LEU A 319 8.08 -14.26 43.11
C LEU A 319 8.71 -12.90 43.43
N ARG A 320 7.92 -12.04 44.07
CA ARG A 320 8.30 -10.68 44.42
C ARG A 320 8.46 -10.47 45.92
N GLY A 321 7.86 -11.31 46.76
CA GLY A 321 8.06 -11.21 48.20
C GLY A 321 7.36 -12.31 48.99
N VAL A 322 7.73 -12.41 50.26
CA VAL A 322 7.05 -13.23 51.28
C VAL A 322 6.63 -12.31 52.41
N MET A 323 5.34 -12.28 52.69
CA MET A 323 4.73 -11.50 53.78
C MET A 323 4.22 -12.44 54.86
N PHE A 324 4.39 -12.04 56.12
CA PHE A 324 3.83 -12.73 57.27
C PHE A 324 2.72 -11.88 57.86
N SER A 325 1.58 -12.51 58.13
CA SER A 325 0.45 -11.86 58.78
C SER A 325 -0.08 -12.71 59.92
N PRO A 326 -0.52 -12.08 61.03
CA PRO A 326 -1.39 -12.77 61.98
C PRO A 326 -2.67 -13.25 61.30
N GLU A 327 -3.32 -14.27 61.88
CA GLU A 327 -4.69 -14.64 61.52
C GLU A 327 -5.66 -13.54 62.01
N LEU A 328 -6.38 -12.89 61.09
CA LEU A 328 -7.41 -11.91 61.43
C LEU A 328 -8.74 -12.63 61.69
N ALA A 329 -9.36 -12.38 62.84
CA ALA A 329 -10.62 -13.01 63.22
C ALA A 329 -11.87 -12.18 62.87
N VAL A 330 -11.74 -10.87 62.62
CA VAL A 330 -12.89 -9.95 62.48
C VAL A 330 -12.98 -9.41 61.06
N ALA A 331 -14.11 -9.67 60.38
CA ALA A 331 -14.45 -9.03 59.10
C ALA A 331 -14.81 -7.55 59.32
N GLY A 332 -14.50 -6.70 58.34
CA GLY A 332 -14.90 -5.28 58.39
C GLY A 332 -16.42 -5.13 58.52
N LEU A 333 -16.87 -4.09 59.24
CA LEU A 333 -18.30 -3.82 59.46
C LEU A 333 -19.09 -3.50 58.17
N VAL A 334 -18.41 -3.26 57.05
CA VAL A 334 -19.01 -2.84 55.77
C VAL A 334 -18.70 -3.88 54.68
N PRO A 335 -19.71 -4.38 53.95
CA PRO A 335 -19.50 -5.36 52.88
C PRO A 335 -18.64 -4.79 51.75
N ASN A 336 -17.79 -5.63 51.16
CA ASN A 336 -16.84 -5.28 50.09
C ASN A 336 -15.78 -4.23 50.48
N THR A 337 -15.50 -4.04 51.78
CA THR A 337 -14.39 -3.17 52.23
C THR A 337 -13.26 -3.98 52.84
N ARG A 338 -12.03 -3.63 52.47
CA ARG A 338 -10.83 -4.26 53.04
C ARG A 338 -10.41 -3.53 54.31
N LEU A 339 -9.93 -4.28 55.30
CA LEU A 339 -9.19 -3.73 56.44
C LEU A 339 -7.76 -3.33 56.03
N ASP A 340 -7.38 -2.09 56.26
CA ASP A 340 -6.05 -1.58 55.92
C ASP A 340 -5.02 -1.98 56.97
N THR A 341 -4.38 -3.13 56.78
CA THR A 341 -3.22 -3.53 57.58
C THR A 341 -1.92 -3.02 56.94
N PRO A 342 -0.87 -2.77 57.74
CA PRO A 342 0.43 -2.32 57.22
C PRO A 342 1.08 -3.34 56.26
N THR A 343 0.77 -4.64 56.42
CA THR A 343 1.23 -5.70 55.50
C THR A 343 0.57 -5.58 54.12
N TRP A 344 -0.73 -5.27 54.05
CA TRP A 344 -1.42 -4.98 52.78
C TRP A 344 -0.85 -3.73 52.10
N LYS A 345 -0.57 -2.67 52.88
CA LYS A 345 0.03 -1.44 52.35
C LYS A 345 1.41 -1.68 51.72
N ALA A 346 2.28 -2.46 52.36
CA ALA A 346 3.60 -2.76 51.81
C ALA A 346 3.56 -3.57 50.49
N VAL A 347 2.57 -4.47 50.34
CA VAL A 347 2.38 -5.20 49.07
C VAL A 347 1.89 -4.26 47.97
N ILE A 348 0.93 -3.39 48.28
CA ILE A 348 0.36 -2.43 47.31
C ILE A 348 1.40 -1.43 46.82
N ASP A 349 2.21 -0.89 47.73
CA ASP A 349 3.28 0.06 47.41
C ASP A 349 4.36 -0.58 46.52
N ASP A 350 4.57 -1.89 46.62
CA ASP A 350 5.47 -2.63 45.74
C ASP A 350 4.83 -3.04 44.40
N CYS A 351 3.52 -3.33 44.39
CA CYS A 351 2.75 -3.52 43.15
C CYS A 351 2.84 -2.28 42.26
N ASP A 352 2.94 -1.09 42.86
CA ASP A 352 3.15 0.20 42.21
C ASP A 352 4.40 0.24 41.33
N ALA A 353 5.48 -0.38 41.81
CA ALA A 353 6.78 -0.37 41.16
C ALA A 353 6.92 -1.44 40.07
N VAL A 354 6.03 -2.44 40.03
CA VAL A 354 6.20 -3.66 39.22
C VAL A 354 5.01 -3.97 38.34
N ASN A 355 5.23 -3.99 37.03
CA ASN A 355 4.23 -4.39 36.05
C ASN A 355 4.38 -5.86 35.62
N GLY A 356 3.26 -6.53 35.32
CA GLY A 356 3.25 -7.89 34.77
C GLY A 356 4.00 -8.01 33.43
N ARG A 357 4.55 -9.20 33.15
CA ARG A 357 5.26 -9.49 31.89
C ARG A 357 4.28 -10.08 30.87
N LYS A 358 4.08 -9.43 29.73
CA LYS A 358 3.25 -9.98 28.64
C LYS A 358 3.95 -11.21 28.05
N LEU A 359 3.26 -12.35 27.97
CA LEU A 359 3.79 -13.55 27.29
C LEU A 359 3.64 -13.45 25.76
N GLY A 360 2.70 -12.62 25.28
CA GLY A 360 2.41 -12.45 23.85
C GLY A 360 3.23 -11.38 23.14
N PHE A 361 3.16 -11.42 21.80
CA PHE A 361 3.82 -10.46 20.91
C PHE A 361 3.16 -9.08 20.96
N ASP A 362 3.95 -8.03 21.23
CA ASP A 362 3.46 -6.67 21.36
C ASP A 362 3.24 -6.01 19.98
N TRP A 363 2.11 -6.36 19.36
CA TRP A 363 1.74 -5.94 18.01
C TRP A 363 1.77 -4.41 17.80
N LEU A 364 1.52 -3.63 18.87
CA LEU A 364 1.57 -2.16 18.83
C LEU A 364 3.01 -1.65 18.64
N LYS A 365 3.99 -2.27 19.29
CA LYS A 365 5.41 -1.90 19.11
C LYS A 365 5.88 -2.21 17.69
N MET A 366 5.50 -3.36 17.15
CA MET A 366 5.85 -3.74 15.78
C MET A 366 5.19 -2.84 14.75
N LEU A 367 3.91 -2.52 14.93
CA LEU A 367 3.23 -1.56 14.06
C LEU A 367 3.94 -0.21 14.09
N ARG A 368 4.29 0.30 15.28
CA ARG A 368 5.03 1.56 15.42
C ARG A 368 6.36 1.52 14.67
N LEU A 369 7.09 0.41 14.76
CA LEU A 369 8.35 0.21 14.03
C LEU A 369 8.14 0.17 12.52
N ILE A 370 7.10 -0.52 12.04
CA ILE A 370 6.75 -0.57 10.60
C ILE A 370 6.35 0.82 10.09
N LEU A 371 5.59 1.58 10.87
CA LEU A 371 5.21 2.94 10.50
C LEU A 371 6.44 3.87 10.42
N LEU A 372 7.34 3.77 11.41
CA LEU A 372 8.58 4.54 11.41
C LEU A 372 9.49 4.17 10.23
N SER A 373 9.63 2.89 9.90
CA SER A 373 10.43 2.45 8.75
C SER A 373 9.83 2.94 7.43
N LEU A 374 8.50 2.95 7.30
CA LEU A 374 7.82 3.48 6.12
C LEU A 374 8.07 4.98 5.94
N ILE A 375 8.03 5.76 7.02
CA ILE A 375 8.32 7.20 7.00
C ILE A 375 9.75 7.47 6.55
N VAL A 376 10.72 6.73 7.10
CA VAL A 376 12.14 6.86 6.72
C VAL A 376 12.36 6.47 5.25
N LEU A 377 11.72 5.39 4.79
CA LEU A 377 11.80 4.95 3.39
C LEU A 377 11.22 6.00 2.44
N TRP A 378 10.07 6.59 2.78
CA TRP A 378 9.48 7.67 2.00
C TRP A 378 10.37 8.91 1.95
N GLY A 379 10.94 9.32 3.10
CA GLY A 379 11.90 10.42 3.18
C GLY A 379 13.11 10.21 2.28
N ALA A 380 13.72 9.02 2.32
CA ALA A 380 14.84 8.67 1.45
C ALA A 380 14.46 8.71 -0.05
N GLY A 381 13.27 8.20 -0.40
CA GLY A 381 12.74 8.25 -1.77
C GLY A 381 12.54 9.67 -2.30
N THR A 382 11.97 10.57 -1.47
CA THR A 382 11.78 11.98 -1.84
C THR A 382 13.11 12.71 -2.05
N LEU A 383 14.12 12.45 -1.22
CA LEU A 383 15.44 13.06 -1.36
C LEU A 383 16.14 12.61 -2.65
N LEU A 384 16.06 11.31 -2.96
CA LEU A 384 16.61 10.77 -4.21
C LEU A 384 15.92 11.40 -5.43
N SER A 385 14.59 11.51 -5.39
CA SER A 385 13.81 12.14 -6.45
C SER A 385 14.13 13.62 -6.63
N LEU A 386 14.40 14.34 -5.54
CA LEU A 386 14.80 15.75 -5.58
C LEU A 386 16.15 15.91 -6.28
N ILE A 387 17.14 15.09 -5.93
CA ILE A 387 18.48 15.17 -6.52
C ILE A 387 18.42 14.88 -8.02
N VAL A 388 17.74 13.80 -8.41
CA VAL A 388 17.65 13.41 -9.82
C VAL A 388 16.83 14.39 -10.66
N ASN A 389 15.69 14.86 -10.17
CA ASN A 389 14.90 15.83 -10.93
C ASN A 389 15.63 17.18 -11.04
N ARG A 390 16.34 17.61 -9.99
CA ARG A 390 17.12 18.85 -10.04
C ARG A 390 18.22 18.80 -11.11
N THR A 391 18.93 17.68 -11.26
CA THR A 391 19.95 17.56 -12.31
C THR A 391 19.32 17.56 -13.70
N GLN A 392 18.17 16.92 -13.88
CA GLN A 392 17.43 16.92 -15.14
C GLN A 392 16.96 18.33 -15.53
N ILE A 393 16.43 19.11 -14.59
CA ILE A 393 16.02 20.50 -14.83
C ILE A 393 17.22 21.37 -15.28
N TYR A 394 18.38 21.23 -14.64
CA TYR A 394 19.56 21.99 -15.06
C TYR A 394 20.03 21.63 -16.47
N GLN A 395 20.06 20.33 -16.80
CA GLN A 395 20.38 19.88 -18.15
C GLN A 395 19.36 20.40 -19.17
N ALA A 396 18.08 20.35 -18.82
CA ALA A 396 16.99 20.85 -19.65
C ALA A 396 17.10 22.36 -19.93
N GLN A 397 17.41 23.15 -18.90
CA GLN A 397 17.61 24.59 -19.05
C GLN A 397 18.80 24.92 -19.95
N GLU A 398 19.90 24.18 -19.83
CA GLU A 398 21.08 24.37 -20.68
C GLU A 398 20.77 24.02 -22.14
N THR A 399 20.07 22.91 -22.42
CA THR A 399 19.62 22.55 -23.77
C THR A 399 18.68 23.62 -24.35
N ALA A 400 17.73 24.13 -23.56
CA ALA A 400 16.84 25.20 -23.99
C ALA A 400 17.60 26.50 -24.30
N ARG A 401 18.58 26.85 -23.47
CA ARG A 401 19.42 28.04 -23.68
C ARG A 401 20.23 27.94 -24.97
N GLN A 402 20.83 26.78 -25.24
CA GLN A 402 21.62 26.55 -26.45
C GLN A 402 20.74 26.53 -27.72
N ALA A 403 19.50 26.02 -27.63
CA ALA A 403 18.55 26.05 -28.73
C ALA A 403 17.94 27.45 -28.96
N ALA A 404 17.80 28.27 -27.92
CA ALA A 404 17.29 29.64 -28.02
C ALA A 404 18.33 30.65 -28.54
N ASP A 405 19.62 30.30 -28.54
CA ASP A 405 20.69 31.20 -28.96
C ASP A 405 20.66 31.45 -30.48
N THR A 406 20.21 32.65 -30.86
CA THR A 406 20.12 33.08 -32.25
C THR A 406 21.44 33.60 -32.82
N ALA A 407 22.46 33.86 -31.98
CA ALA A 407 23.74 34.42 -32.42
C ALA A 407 24.64 33.39 -33.11
N LYS A 408 24.34 32.10 -32.93
CA LYS A 408 25.13 30.99 -33.48
C LYS A 408 24.94 30.80 -34.99
N PRO A 409 25.93 30.21 -35.69
CA PRO A 409 25.81 29.83 -37.10
C PRO A 409 24.61 28.90 -37.36
N LEU A 410 24.05 28.96 -38.57
CA LEU A 410 22.85 28.19 -38.93
C LEU A 410 23.00 26.67 -38.73
N ALA A 411 24.17 26.10 -39.07
CA ALA A 411 24.44 24.68 -38.89
C ALA A 411 24.38 24.26 -37.41
N GLU A 412 24.94 25.09 -36.51
CA GLU A 412 24.91 24.82 -35.06
C GLU A 412 23.50 25.00 -34.50
N ARG A 413 22.72 25.95 -35.01
CA ARG A 413 21.31 26.12 -34.64
C ARG A 413 20.46 24.91 -35.06
N LEU A 414 20.69 24.34 -36.24
CA LEU A 414 20.01 23.11 -36.69
C LEU A 414 20.41 21.90 -35.83
N HIS A 415 21.69 21.82 -35.44
CA HIS A 415 22.16 20.77 -34.53
C HIS A 415 21.51 20.89 -33.15
N ASN A 416 21.49 22.09 -32.55
CA ASN A 416 20.84 22.33 -31.25
C ASN A 416 19.34 22.06 -31.31
N GLN A 417 18.69 22.36 -32.44
CA GLN A 417 17.29 22.01 -32.68
C GLN A 417 17.08 20.48 -32.70
N LEU A 418 18.01 19.72 -33.27
CA LEU A 418 17.96 18.26 -33.28
C LEU A 418 18.16 17.68 -31.87
N VAL A 419 19.08 18.23 -31.09
CA VAL A 419 19.27 17.86 -29.67
C VAL A 419 18.00 18.13 -28.86
N LEU A 420 17.34 19.27 -29.10
CA LEU A 420 16.05 19.59 -28.48
C LEU A 420 14.96 18.57 -28.88
N GLN A 421 14.89 18.16 -30.14
CA GLN A 421 13.95 17.12 -30.59
C GLN A 421 14.19 15.78 -29.88
N GLN A 422 15.45 15.38 -29.71
CA GLN A 422 15.79 14.14 -29.00
C GLN A 422 15.38 14.20 -27.52
N ALA A 423 15.59 15.34 -26.86
CA ALA A 423 15.14 15.55 -25.48
C ALA A 423 13.61 15.47 -25.36
N ILE A 424 12.88 16.11 -26.29
CA ILE A 424 11.42 16.04 -26.34
C ILE A 424 10.96 14.59 -26.59
N ALA A 425 11.54 13.89 -27.55
CA ALA A 425 11.20 12.49 -27.83
C ALA A 425 11.42 11.59 -26.61
N HIS A 426 12.50 11.83 -25.85
CA HIS A 426 12.73 11.12 -24.60
C HIS A 426 11.63 11.42 -23.57
N LEU A 427 11.26 12.68 -23.37
CA LEU A 427 10.21 13.06 -22.42
C LEU A 427 8.83 12.53 -22.84
N GLN A 428 8.47 12.60 -24.12
CA GLN A 428 7.25 11.97 -24.66
C GLN A 428 7.21 10.47 -24.37
N HIS A 429 8.34 9.77 -24.56
CA HIS A 429 8.42 8.35 -24.26
C HIS A 429 8.21 8.07 -22.76
N ARG A 430 8.74 8.93 -21.86
CA ARG A 430 8.53 8.82 -20.41
C ARG A 430 7.09 9.12 -20.00
N GLU A 431 6.42 10.04 -20.68
CA GLU A 431 5.02 10.33 -20.43
C GLU A 431 4.13 9.15 -20.83
N ALA A 432 4.41 8.53 -21.98
CA ALA A 432 3.67 7.36 -22.46
C ALA A 432 3.92 6.08 -21.66
N THR A 433 5.17 5.82 -21.24
CA THR A 433 5.56 4.57 -20.52
C THR A 433 5.63 4.70 -19.01
N GLY A 434 5.55 5.93 -18.50
CA GLY A 434 5.68 6.28 -17.08
C GLY A 434 7.14 6.57 -16.67
N ALA A 435 7.30 7.58 -15.82
CA ALA A 435 8.61 7.99 -15.31
C ALA A 435 9.27 6.90 -14.45
N PRO A 436 10.62 6.82 -14.41
CA PRO A 436 11.34 5.88 -13.56
C PRO A 436 10.99 6.06 -12.07
N TRP A 437 10.92 4.97 -11.30
CA TRP A 437 10.47 5.01 -9.90
C TRP A 437 11.22 6.01 -9.02
N TYR A 438 12.52 6.23 -9.27
CA TYR A 438 13.36 7.16 -8.52
C TYR A 438 13.04 8.64 -8.79
N THR A 439 12.21 8.96 -9.79
CA THR A 439 11.71 10.32 -10.09
C THR A 439 10.25 10.54 -9.66
N ARG A 440 9.58 9.50 -9.15
CA ARG A 440 8.11 9.49 -8.95
C ARG A 440 7.64 9.94 -7.57
N PHE A 441 8.53 10.23 -6.62
CA PHE A 441 8.15 10.58 -5.24
C PHE A 441 7.57 12.00 -5.12
N GLY A 442 6.55 12.33 -5.94
CA GLY A 442 5.83 13.61 -5.94
C GLY A 442 6.59 14.79 -6.55
N LEU A 443 7.80 14.57 -7.06
CA LEU A 443 8.68 15.62 -7.59
C LEU A 443 8.95 15.45 -9.10
N ASN A 444 8.08 14.79 -9.86
CA ASN A 444 8.27 14.66 -11.31
C ASN A 444 7.90 15.99 -12.01
N GLN A 445 8.78 16.51 -12.87
CA GLN A 445 8.52 17.73 -13.67
C GLN A 445 8.58 17.46 -15.18
N ASP A 446 8.57 16.19 -15.61
CA ASP A 446 8.68 15.80 -17.02
C ASP A 446 7.60 16.48 -17.90
N SER A 447 6.34 16.56 -17.44
CA SER A 447 5.23 17.21 -18.17
C SER A 447 5.41 18.71 -18.34
N ASP A 448 5.82 19.40 -17.27
CA ASP A 448 6.05 20.85 -17.28
C ASP A 448 7.23 21.19 -18.20
N MET A 449 8.32 20.41 -18.11
CA MET A 449 9.47 20.54 -19.01
C MET A 449 9.10 20.28 -20.46
N LEU A 450 8.30 19.25 -20.75
CA LEU A 450 7.80 18.95 -22.09
C LEU A 450 7.01 20.12 -22.67
N SER A 451 6.07 20.69 -21.89
CA SER A 451 5.26 21.83 -22.32
C SER A 451 6.12 23.07 -22.66
N ALA A 452 7.14 23.35 -21.84
CA ALA A 452 8.07 24.45 -22.08
C ALA A 452 8.91 24.21 -23.34
N PHE A 453 9.40 22.98 -23.53
CA PHE A 453 10.18 22.60 -24.70
C PHE A 453 9.37 22.65 -26.00
N TRP A 454 8.09 22.28 -25.99
CA TRP A 454 7.23 22.42 -27.17
C TRP A 454 7.11 23.85 -27.64
N SER A 455 6.92 24.80 -26.71
CA SER A 455 6.80 26.22 -27.05
C SER A 455 8.07 26.77 -27.71
N LEU A 456 9.25 26.35 -27.22
CA LEU A 456 10.54 26.72 -27.79
C LEU A 456 10.78 26.05 -29.15
N TYR A 457 10.51 24.75 -29.23
CA TYR A 457 10.63 23.96 -30.45
C TYR A 457 9.79 24.55 -31.58
N ALA A 458 8.51 24.85 -31.33
CA ALA A 458 7.59 25.40 -32.32
C ALA A 458 8.11 26.71 -32.92
N ARG A 459 8.60 27.61 -32.05
CA ARG A 459 9.13 28.93 -32.44
C ARG A 459 10.37 28.79 -33.32
N ASN A 460 11.31 27.94 -32.92
CA ASN A 460 12.54 27.70 -33.66
C ASN A 460 12.30 26.94 -34.97
N ASN A 461 11.50 25.88 -34.93
CA ASN A 461 11.22 25.03 -36.09
C ASN A 461 10.47 25.80 -37.19
N ALA A 462 9.57 26.72 -36.81
CA ALA A 462 8.89 27.60 -37.75
C ALA A 462 9.89 28.32 -38.67
N MET A 463 10.88 28.99 -38.07
CA MET A 463 11.87 29.78 -38.80
C MET A 463 12.95 28.93 -39.48
N LEU A 464 13.45 27.89 -38.80
CA LEU A 464 14.59 27.10 -39.27
C LEU A 464 14.21 26.12 -40.39
N MET A 465 13.05 25.46 -40.24
CA MET A 465 12.65 24.33 -41.10
C MET A 465 11.33 24.57 -41.83
N ARG A 466 10.23 24.84 -41.11
CA ARG A 466 8.87 24.89 -41.68
C ARG A 466 8.77 25.92 -42.80
N ASP A 467 9.02 27.19 -42.48
CA ASP A 467 8.81 28.31 -43.40
C ASP A 467 9.77 28.19 -44.58
N ALA A 468 11.01 27.82 -44.32
CA ALA A 468 12.01 27.74 -45.36
C ALA A 468 11.84 26.53 -46.29
N THR A 469 11.29 25.43 -45.78
CA THR A 469 10.89 24.27 -46.60
C THR A 469 9.64 24.60 -47.39
N ALA A 470 8.65 25.25 -46.78
CA ALA A 470 7.43 25.70 -47.46
C ALA A 470 7.74 26.69 -48.60
N ASP A 471 8.65 27.64 -48.37
CA ASP A 471 9.08 28.60 -49.38
C ASP A 471 9.79 27.91 -50.55
N HIS A 472 10.69 26.96 -50.27
CA HIS A 472 11.39 26.24 -51.33
C HIS A 472 10.44 25.37 -52.16
N LEU A 473 9.53 24.64 -51.51
CA LEU A 473 8.48 23.86 -52.20
C LEU A 473 7.59 24.78 -53.04
N ARG A 474 7.17 25.93 -52.50
CA ARG A 474 6.39 26.94 -53.23
C ARG A 474 7.14 27.48 -54.46
N GLN A 475 8.43 27.76 -54.34
CA GLN A 475 9.27 28.20 -55.46
C GLN A 475 9.35 27.14 -56.56
N GLN A 476 9.53 25.87 -56.21
CA GLN A 476 9.57 24.76 -57.18
C GLN A 476 8.22 24.58 -57.89
N LEU A 477 7.11 24.69 -57.16
CA LEU A 477 5.76 24.64 -57.73
C LEU A 477 5.53 25.81 -58.71
N ASN A 478 5.92 27.03 -58.33
CA ASN A 478 5.83 28.20 -59.21
C ASN A 478 6.69 28.05 -60.47
N ALA A 479 7.92 27.54 -60.33
CA ALA A 479 8.79 27.27 -61.47
C ALA A 479 8.17 26.26 -62.44
N PHE A 480 7.49 25.23 -61.93
CA PHE A 480 6.78 24.27 -62.76
C PHE A 480 5.57 24.89 -63.48
N VAL A 481 4.81 25.79 -62.83
CA VAL A 481 3.69 26.52 -63.46
C VAL A 481 4.18 27.40 -64.61
N GLN A 482 5.35 28.02 -64.46
CA GLN A 482 5.94 28.89 -65.49
C GLN A 482 6.47 28.16 -66.74
N LEU A 483 6.63 26.83 -66.71
CA LEU A 483 7.08 26.10 -67.90
C LEU A 483 6.10 26.27 -69.09
N PRO A 484 6.55 26.10 -70.34
CA PRO A 484 5.66 26.15 -71.50
C PRO A 484 4.72 24.93 -71.58
N PRO A 485 3.45 25.08 -72.00
CA PRO A 485 2.53 23.95 -72.20
C PRO A 485 3.11 22.98 -73.24
N ALA A 486 3.02 21.67 -72.97
CA ALA A 486 3.53 20.57 -73.80
C ALA A 486 5.06 20.52 -74.03
N SER A 487 5.87 21.14 -73.15
CA SER A 487 7.33 20.95 -73.17
C SER A 487 7.76 19.59 -72.59
N ASP A 488 8.84 19.01 -73.13
CA ASP A 488 9.41 17.76 -72.62
C ASP A 488 9.85 17.87 -71.15
N ALA A 489 10.39 19.04 -70.76
CA ALA A 489 10.75 19.35 -69.38
C ALA A 489 9.55 19.25 -68.42
N ARG A 490 8.36 19.67 -68.86
CA ARG A 490 7.13 19.56 -68.08
C ARG A 490 6.68 18.09 -67.95
N THR A 491 6.84 17.29 -69.00
CA THR A 491 6.51 15.85 -69.00
C THR A 491 7.43 15.05 -68.09
N GLN A 492 8.73 15.34 -68.12
CA GLN A 492 9.70 14.70 -67.22
C GLN A 492 9.54 15.17 -65.77
N GLY A 493 9.23 16.45 -65.55
CA GLY A 493 9.05 17.04 -64.22
C GLY A 493 7.72 16.69 -63.52
N THR A 494 6.78 16.00 -64.17
CA THR A 494 5.44 15.73 -63.63
C THR A 494 5.49 14.91 -62.33
N GLN A 495 6.28 13.82 -62.29
CA GLN A 495 6.38 12.96 -61.10
C GLN A 495 7.03 13.70 -59.92
N HIS A 496 8.12 14.42 -60.19
CA HIS A 496 8.79 15.23 -59.17
C HIS A 496 7.86 16.32 -58.61
N THR A 497 7.13 17.01 -59.48
CA THR A 497 6.17 18.06 -59.07
C THR A 497 5.02 17.48 -58.25
N TYR A 498 4.55 16.26 -58.58
CA TYR A 498 3.57 15.56 -57.74
C TYR A 498 4.12 15.30 -56.32
N ASP A 499 5.37 14.84 -56.20
CA ASP A 499 6.00 14.59 -54.90
C ASP A 499 6.20 15.90 -54.10
N VAL A 500 6.56 17.00 -54.77
CA VAL A 500 6.68 18.35 -54.20
C VAL A 500 5.32 18.86 -53.73
N LEU A 501 4.27 18.75 -54.54
CA LEU A 501 2.91 19.15 -54.19
C LEU A 501 2.38 18.34 -53.01
N LYS A 502 2.61 17.02 -53.01
CA LYS A 502 2.24 16.13 -51.91
C LYS A 502 2.93 16.56 -50.61
N SER A 503 4.23 16.85 -50.66
CA SER A 503 4.99 17.32 -49.50
C SER A 503 4.49 18.68 -49.00
N TYR A 504 4.15 19.62 -49.90
CA TYR A 504 3.57 20.92 -49.55
C TYR A 504 2.20 20.78 -48.87
N LEU A 505 1.35 19.87 -49.38
CA LEU A 505 0.03 19.60 -48.79
C LEU A 505 0.14 18.94 -47.40
N MET A 506 1.15 18.10 -47.17
CA MET A 506 1.40 17.49 -45.85
C MET A 506 1.77 18.54 -44.78
N LEU A 507 2.50 19.60 -45.16
CA LEU A 507 2.79 20.72 -44.26
C LEU A 507 1.54 21.57 -43.94
N ALA A 508 0.56 21.59 -44.85
CA ALA A 508 -0.66 22.38 -44.70
C ALA A 508 -1.81 21.61 -44.00
N ARG A 509 -1.78 20.27 -44.06
CA ARG A 509 -2.82 19.38 -43.52
C ARG A 509 -2.25 18.44 -42.45
N PRO A 510 -2.44 18.77 -41.15
CA PRO A 510 -1.94 17.96 -40.05
C PRO A 510 -2.39 16.51 -40.07
N ASP A 511 -3.64 16.25 -40.49
CA ASP A 511 -4.25 14.93 -40.55
C ASP A 511 -3.69 14.01 -41.65
N LYS A 512 -2.91 14.57 -42.60
CA LYS A 512 -2.30 13.85 -43.72
C LYS A 512 -0.78 13.87 -43.68
N ALA A 513 -0.19 14.31 -42.58
CA ALA A 513 1.26 14.32 -42.40
C ALA A 513 1.80 12.88 -42.32
N ASP A 514 2.79 12.58 -43.15
CA ASP A 514 3.49 11.29 -43.17
C ASP A 514 4.97 11.55 -42.94
N ALA A 515 5.47 11.05 -41.80
CA ALA A 515 6.83 11.26 -41.36
C ALA A 515 7.86 10.57 -42.26
N ASP A 516 7.61 9.32 -42.67
CA ASP A 516 8.51 8.57 -43.53
C ASP A 516 8.59 9.19 -44.93
N TRP A 517 7.46 9.66 -45.45
CA TRP A 517 7.41 10.34 -46.74
C TRP A 517 8.19 11.65 -46.72
N LEU A 518 7.98 12.51 -45.72
CA LEU A 518 8.67 13.80 -45.62
C LEU A 518 10.16 13.63 -45.32
N ALA A 519 10.54 12.70 -44.46
CA ALA A 519 11.94 12.40 -44.17
C ALA A 519 12.70 11.90 -45.42
N LYS A 520 12.06 11.08 -46.27
CA LYS A 520 12.68 10.59 -47.52
C LYS A 520 12.71 11.63 -48.63
N ASN A 521 11.66 12.46 -48.75
CA ASN A 521 11.53 13.39 -49.87
C ASN A 521 12.09 14.79 -49.60
N VAL A 522 12.42 15.14 -48.35
CA VAL A 522 13.11 16.42 -48.06
C VAL A 522 14.41 16.55 -48.83
N LEU A 523 15.24 15.51 -48.90
CA LEU A 523 16.53 15.59 -49.59
C LEU A 523 16.37 15.69 -51.12
N LYS A 524 15.26 15.21 -51.67
CA LYS A 524 14.94 15.37 -53.09
C LYS A 524 14.41 16.76 -53.40
N ALA A 525 13.60 17.31 -52.50
CA ALA A 525 13.01 18.64 -52.66
C ALA A 525 14.02 19.74 -52.32
N LEU A 526 14.84 19.57 -51.28
CA LEU A 526 15.81 20.54 -50.77
C LEU A 526 17.17 19.84 -50.55
N PRO A 527 17.93 19.55 -51.62
CA PRO A 527 19.18 18.81 -51.53
C PRO A 527 20.30 19.59 -50.85
N LYS A 528 20.25 20.94 -50.90
CA LYS A 528 21.24 21.82 -50.28
C LYS A 528 20.56 22.92 -49.48
N ARG A 529 21.23 23.36 -48.41
CA ARG A 529 20.80 24.47 -47.56
C ARG A 529 21.90 25.53 -47.53
N GLN A 530 21.56 26.77 -47.85
CA GLN A 530 22.52 27.88 -47.79
C GLN A 530 23.14 27.97 -46.38
N ASN A 531 24.44 28.18 -46.30
CA ASN A 531 25.22 28.31 -45.05
C ASN A 531 25.24 27.05 -44.15
N VAL A 532 25.01 25.86 -44.72
CA VAL A 532 25.15 24.58 -44.03
C VAL A 532 25.98 23.62 -44.89
N PRO A 533 27.00 22.93 -44.34
CA PRO A 533 27.76 21.92 -45.08
C PRO A 533 26.85 20.79 -45.58
N ASP A 534 27.03 20.38 -46.84
CA ASP A 534 26.18 19.39 -47.53
C ASP A 534 26.04 18.07 -46.74
N GLY A 535 27.15 17.53 -46.21
CA GLY A 535 27.14 16.30 -45.43
C GLY A 535 26.32 16.41 -44.13
N THR A 536 26.43 17.53 -43.42
CA THR A 536 25.66 17.78 -42.19
C THR A 536 24.17 17.97 -42.49
N TRP A 537 23.82 18.62 -43.60
CA TRP A 537 22.44 18.79 -44.03
C TRP A 537 21.77 17.46 -44.38
N GLN A 538 22.48 16.59 -45.11
CA GLN A 538 21.98 15.27 -45.50
C GLN A 538 21.66 14.38 -44.29
N GLU A 539 22.44 14.49 -43.23
CA GLU A 539 22.22 13.72 -42.00
C GLU A 539 21.06 14.29 -41.15
N MET A 540 20.96 15.62 -41.03
CA MET A 540 20.00 16.26 -40.14
C MET A 540 18.61 16.44 -40.75
N ALA A 541 18.50 16.75 -42.05
CA ALA A 541 17.24 17.13 -42.67
C ALA A 541 16.13 16.07 -42.56
N PRO A 542 16.40 14.76 -42.79
CA PRO A 542 15.39 13.71 -42.60
C PRO A 542 14.90 13.60 -41.15
N LYS A 543 15.82 13.71 -40.17
CA LYS A 543 15.50 13.64 -38.74
C LYS A 543 14.63 14.83 -38.31
N LEU A 544 15.00 16.05 -38.74
CA LEU A 544 14.30 17.28 -38.40
C LEU A 544 12.85 17.31 -38.91
N LEU A 545 12.64 17.00 -40.20
CA LEU A 545 11.30 17.01 -40.79
C LEU A 545 10.49 15.76 -40.46
N GLY A 546 11.12 14.61 -40.30
CA GLY A 546 10.45 13.39 -39.85
C GLY A 546 9.81 13.61 -38.48
N PHE A 547 10.55 14.18 -37.53
CA PHE A 547 10.02 14.51 -36.20
C PHE A 547 8.90 15.56 -36.24
N TYR A 548 9.04 16.60 -37.08
CA TYR A 548 7.99 17.60 -37.27
C TYR A 548 6.70 16.96 -37.79
N ALA A 549 6.80 16.12 -38.82
CA ALA A 549 5.66 15.45 -39.44
C ALA A 549 4.98 14.45 -38.49
N GLN A 550 5.75 13.74 -37.68
CA GLN A 550 5.23 12.81 -36.66
C GLN A 550 4.38 13.53 -35.60
N ASN A 551 4.79 14.74 -35.20
CA ASN A 551 4.12 15.50 -34.14
C ASN A 551 3.11 16.53 -34.68
N LEU A 552 3.03 16.74 -35.99
CA LEU A 552 2.09 17.69 -36.61
C LEU A 552 0.61 17.38 -36.32
N PRO A 553 0.13 16.11 -36.29
CA PRO A 553 -1.25 15.80 -35.94
C PRO A 553 -1.63 16.22 -34.51
N ALA A 554 -0.68 16.13 -33.57
CA ALA A 554 -0.87 16.53 -32.17
C ALA A 554 -0.82 18.05 -31.97
N HIS A 555 -0.22 18.78 -32.92
CA HIS A 555 -0.02 20.23 -32.88
C HIS A 555 -0.53 20.92 -34.16
N PRO A 556 -1.86 21.03 -34.35
CA PRO A 556 -2.46 21.59 -35.58
C PRO A 556 -2.07 23.05 -35.85
N GLU A 557 -1.65 23.77 -34.81
CA GLU A 557 -1.19 25.16 -34.86
C GLU A 557 0.10 25.35 -35.67
N TRP A 558 0.88 24.29 -35.92
CA TRP A 558 2.12 24.38 -36.68
C TRP A 558 1.95 24.35 -38.20
N LYS A 559 0.72 24.14 -38.71
CA LYS A 559 0.45 24.08 -40.15
C LYS A 559 0.89 25.35 -40.88
N ILE A 560 1.31 25.21 -42.13
CA ILE A 560 1.54 26.37 -43.00
C ILE A 560 0.21 26.93 -43.53
N LYS A 561 0.19 28.21 -43.90
CA LYS A 561 -0.93 28.80 -44.65
C LYS A 561 -0.79 28.38 -46.13
N PRO A 562 -1.69 27.53 -46.67
CA PRO A 562 -1.59 27.07 -48.04
C PRO A 562 -1.96 28.18 -49.03
N ASP A 563 -1.25 28.22 -50.15
CA ASP A 563 -1.66 29.00 -51.33
C ASP A 563 -2.67 28.20 -52.16
N ALA A 564 -3.96 28.51 -51.98
CA ALA A 564 -5.05 27.77 -52.60
C ALA A 564 -5.04 27.89 -54.14
N GLU A 565 -4.65 29.05 -54.67
CA GLU A 565 -4.59 29.31 -56.10
C GLU A 565 -3.48 28.48 -56.75
N LEU A 566 -2.28 28.50 -56.17
CA LEU A 566 -1.16 27.70 -56.63
C LEU A 566 -1.45 26.20 -56.58
N ILE A 567 -2.03 25.71 -55.47
CA ILE A 567 -2.40 24.29 -55.32
C ILE A 567 -3.38 23.89 -56.42
N SER A 568 -4.42 24.70 -56.65
CA SER A 568 -5.46 24.38 -57.64
C SER A 568 -4.88 24.34 -59.06
N THR A 569 -4.03 25.30 -59.40
CA THR A 569 -3.37 25.41 -60.70
C THR A 569 -2.45 24.22 -60.96
N VAL A 570 -1.56 23.90 -60.01
CA VAL A 570 -0.65 22.75 -60.16
C VAL A 570 -1.45 21.45 -60.24
N ARG A 571 -2.48 21.28 -59.41
CA ARG A 571 -3.32 20.07 -59.44
C ARG A 571 -3.98 19.87 -60.80
N GLN A 572 -4.51 20.93 -61.42
CA GLN A 572 -5.10 20.86 -62.76
C GLN A 572 -4.06 20.47 -63.82
N ILE A 573 -2.86 21.05 -63.78
CA ILE A 573 -1.78 20.72 -64.72
C ILE A 573 -1.38 19.25 -64.56
N LEU A 574 -1.15 18.79 -63.32
CA LEU A 574 -0.78 17.40 -63.03
C LEU A 574 -1.88 16.41 -63.47
N LEU A 575 -3.15 16.70 -63.17
CA LEU A 575 -4.27 15.83 -63.59
C LEU A 575 -4.38 15.75 -65.11
N LYS A 576 -4.20 16.87 -65.82
CA LYS A 576 -4.20 16.87 -67.29
C LYS A 576 -3.08 16.02 -67.84
N GLN A 577 -1.88 16.12 -67.30
CA GLN A 577 -0.69 15.44 -67.80
C GLN A 577 -0.67 13.94 -67.46
N ILE A 578 -1.02 13.58 -66.23
CA ILE A 578 -1.20 12.19 -65.81
C ILE A 578 -2.37 11.55 -66.57
N GLY A 579 -3.47 12.30 -66.74
CA GLY A 579 -4.63 11.87 -67.51
C GLY A 579 -4.30 11.59 -68.97
N GLN A 580 -3.50 12.44 -69.62
CA GLN A 580 -3.02 12.21 -71.00
C GLN A 580 -2.18 10.94 -71.10
N ARG A 581 -1.19 10.75 -70.21
CA ARG A 581 -0.32 9.57 -70.22
C ARG A 581 -1.08 8.26 -69.91
N ASN A 582 -2.05 8.32 -69.01
CA ASN A 582 -2.92 7.19 -68.69
C ASN A 582 -3.92 6.91 -69.82
N ALA A 583 -4.41 7.93 -70.52
CA ALA A 583 -5.24 7.77 -71.70
C ALA A 583 -4.45 7.10 -72.83
N GLU A 584 -3.19 7.48 -73.07
CA GLU A 584 -2.32 6.82 -74.05
C GLU A 584 -2.08 5.33 -73.72
N SER A 585 -1.74 5.04 -72.45
CA SER A 585 -1.53 3.67 -71.98
C SER A 585 -2.82 2.86 -72.02
N GLY A 586 -3.95 3.47 -71.63
CA GLY A 586 -5.28 2.87 -71.70
C GLY A 586 -5.74 2.62 -73.13
N LEU A 587 -5.43 3.53 -74.07
CA LEU A 587 -5.69 3.33 -75.50
C LEU A 587 -4.88 2.16 -76.05
N TYR A 588 -3.60 2.04 -75.70
CA TYR A 588 -2.77 0.90 -76.08
C TYR A 588 -3.33 -0.40 -75.50
N GLN A 589 -3.63 -0.45 -74.20
CA GLN A 589 -4.22 -1.63 -73.55
C GLN A 589 -5.59 -1.99 -74.13
N ASN A 590 -6.44 -1.02 -74.43
CA ASN A 590 -7.74 -1.25 -75.07
C ASN A 590 -7.56 -1.75 -76.51
N MET A 591 -6.55 -1.25 -77.23
CA MET A 591 -6.19 -1.77 -78.54
C MET A 591 -5.71 -3.22 -78.44
N LEU A 592 -4.83 -3.54 -77.48
CA LEU A 592 -4.34 -4.90 -77.24
C LEU A 592 -5.48 -5.86 -76.89
N LYS A 593 -6.36 -5.50 -75.93
CA LYS A 593 -7.54 -6.32 -75.58
C LYS A 593 -8.45 -6.55 -76.78
N ARG A 594 -8.70 -5.51 -77.58
CA ARG A 594 -9.52 -5.63 -78.80
C ARG A 594 -8.86 -6.49 -79.87
N VAL A 595 -7.53 -6.50 -79.95
CA VAL A 595 -6.79 -7.40 -80.85
C VAL A 595 -6.83 -8.83 -80.29
N ALA A 596 -6.54 -9.04 -79.01
CA ALA A 596 -6.57 -10.34 -78.35
C ALA A 596 -7.93 -11.05 -78.47
N SER A 597 -9.05 -10.33 -78.31
CA SER A 597 -10.39 -10.92 -78.50
C SER A 597 -10.64 -11.44 -79.92
N ASN A 598 -9.89 -10.99 -80.93
CA ASN A 598 -10.06 -11.41 -82.32
C ASN A 598 -9.09 -12.51 -82.74
N TRP A 599 -8.12 -12.88 -81.90
CA TRP A 599 -7.06 -13.83 -82.23
C TRP A 599 -6.82 -14.77 -81.06
N PRO A 600 -7.11 -16.08 -81.19
CA PRO A 600 -6.87 -17.05 -80.13
C PRO A 600 -5.37 -17.22 -79.88
N ASP A 601 -5.03 -17.61 -78.66
CA ASP A 601 -3.66 -17.88 -78.24
C ASP A 601 -3.06 -19.05 -79.01
N LEU A 602 -1.78 -18.94 -79.35
CA LEU A 602 -1.07 -19.91 -80.16
C LEU A 602 -0.34 -20.90 -79.26
N THR A 603 -0.72 -22.17 -79.32
CA THR A 603 -0.08 -23.24 -78.57
C THR A 603 1.15 -23.76 -79.31
N LEU A 604 2.01 -24.51 -78.62
CA LEU A 604 3.17 -25.16 -79.25
C LEU A 604 2.74 -26.07 -80.41
N ALA A 605 1.59 -26.77 -80.27
CA ALA A 605 1.02 -27.60 -81.32
C ALA A 605 0.65 -26.79 -82.57
N ASP A 606 0.11 -25.58 -82.40
CA ASP A 606 -0.22 -24.70 -83.52
C ASP A 606 1.03 -24.13 -84.22
N MET A 607 2.18 -24.07 -83.52
CA MET A 607 3.45 -23.58 -84.06
C MET A 607 4.22 -24.63 -84.86
N THR A 608 4.03 -25.92 -84.56
CA THR A 608 4.77 -27.02 -85.18
C THR A 608 4.03 -27.64 -86.38
N GLY A 609 2.80 -27.18 -86.65
CA GLY A 609 2.01 -27.60 -87.81
C GLY A 609 1.72 -29.10 -87.77
N ASP A 610 2.01 -29.79 -88.87
CA ASP A 610 1.81 -31.26 -88.98
C ASP A 610 2.96 -32.07 -88.37
N THR A 611 3.98 -31.43 -87.77
CA THR A 611 5.10 -32.13 -87.11
C THR A 611 4.83 -32.25 -85.61
N ASP A 612 4.75 -33.48 -85.11
CA ASP A 612 4.53 -33.74 -83.68
C ASP A 612 5.83 -33.49 -82.88
N ALA A 613 5.94 -32.33 -82.26
CA ALA A 613 7.09 -31.94 -81.43
C ALA A 613 6.94 -32.32 -79.94
N SER A 614 5.80 -32.91 -79.54
CA SER A 614 5.46 -33.16 -78.13
C SER A 614 6.42 -34.12 -77.43
N THR A 615 7.15 -34.94 -78.19
CA THR A 615 8.14 -35.90 -77.68
C THR A 615 9.50 -35.29 -77.37
N VAL A 616 9.81 -34.10 -77.91
CA VAL A 616 11.13 -33.43 -77.75
C VAL A 616 11.01 -32.13 -76.95
N PHE A 617 9.90 -31.40 -77.08
CA PHE A 617 9.64 -30.17 -76.34
C PHE A 617 8.22 -30.20 -75.75
N SER A 618 8.09 -29.93 -74.45
CA SER A 618 6.80 -29.74 -73.77
C SER A 618 6.81 -28.40 -73.02
N THR A 619 5.75 -27.62 -73.19
CA THR A 619 5.53 -26.38 -72.43
C THR A 619 4.03 -26.13 -72.28
N ASP A 620 3.64 -25.67 -71.09
CA ASP A 620 2.26 -25.24 -70.80
C ASP A 620 2.07 -23.74 -71.11
N GLU A 621 3.15 -23.02 -71.48
CA GLU A 621 3.08 -21.60 -71.83
C GLU A 621 2.60 -21.41 -73.28
N VAL A 622 1.60 -20.53 -73.45
CA VAL A 622 1.02 -20.16 -74.75
C VAL A 622 1.45 -18.76 -75.16
N VAL A 623 1.63 -18.53 -76.47
CA VAL A 623 1.90 -17.18 -76.98
C VAL A 623 0.57 -16.47 -77.24
N PRO A 624 0.30 -15.32 -76.60
CA PRO A 624 -0.97 -14.63 -76.80
C PRO A 624 -1.22 -14.29 -78.27
N GLY A 625 -2.43 -14.58 -78.77
CA GLY A 625 -2.76 -14.53 -80.20
C GLY A 625 -2.47 -13.19 -80.89
N MET A 626 -2.53 -12.12 -80.09
CA MET A 626 -2.19 -10.74 -80.43
C MET A 626 -0.74 -10.52 -80.92
N PHE A 627 0.20 -11.43 -80.62
CA PHE A 627 1.61 -11.33 -81.00
C PHE A 627 2.04 -12.29 -82.14
N THR A 628 1.11 -13.06 -82.69
CA THR A 628 1.40 -13.98 -83.82
C THR A 628 1.68 -13.21 -85.12
N ALA A 629 2.27 -13.83 -86.15
CA ALA A 629 2.75 -13.15 -87.38
C ALA A 629 1.68 -12.90 -88.46
N ARG A 630 0.50 -13.55 -88.39
CA ARG A 630 -0.63 -13.32 -89.32
C ARG A 630 -1.26 -11.91 -89.35
N PRO A 631 -1.19 -11.05 -88.31
CA PRO A 631 -1.65 -9.69 -88.40
C PRO A 631 -0.60 -8.75 -89.03
N GLY A 632 0.59 -9.26 -89.40
CA GLY A 632 1.72 -8.51 -89.91
C GLY A 632 1.48 -7.71 -91.20
N LYS A 633 1.92 -6.45 -91.16
CA LYS A 633 2.08 -5.46 -92.25
C LYS A 633 0.86 -4.69 -92.77
N ASN A 634 -0.22 -5.28 -93.26
CA ASN A 634 -1.25 -4.47 -93.96
C ASN A 634 -2.39 -3.92 -93.09
N ARG A 635 -2.78 -4.58 -91.98
CA ARG A 635 -3.96 -4.18 -91.20
C ARG A 635 -3.66 -3.25 -90.02
N TYR A 636 -2.46 -3.33 -89.44
CA TYR A 636 -2.03 -2.41 -88.39
C TYR A 636 -1.93 -0.96 -88.89
N ARG A 637 -1.39 -0.75 -90.11
CA ARG A 637 -1.18 0.58 -90.71
C ARG A 637 -2.51 1.30 -91.05
N MET A 638 -3.54 0.55 -91.40
CA MET A 638 -4.88 1.07 -91.76
C MET A 638 -5.77 1.40 -90.54
N ARG A 639 -5.51 0.78 -89.36
CA ARG A 639 -6.27 1.07 -88.14
C ARG A 639 -5.66 2.19 -87.29
N LEU A 640 -4.34 2.37 -87.32
CA LEU A 640 -3.67 3.49 -86.68
C LEU A 640 -4.16 4.86 -87.21
N THR A 641 -4.48 4.93 -88.51
CA THR A 641 -5.04 6.14 -89.15
C THR A 641 -6.52 6.38 -88.87
N ARG A 642 -7.27 5.37 -88.42
CA ARG A 642 -8.71 5.48 -88.12
C ARG A 642 -8.98 5.84 -86.66
N SER A 643 -8.06 5.50 -85.76
CA SER A 643 -8.15 5.84 -84.32
C SER A 643 -7.63 7.24 -83.98
N SER A 644 -6.95 7.93 -84.90
CA SER A 644 -6.37 9.27 -84.68
C SER A 644 -7.25 10.44 -85.15
N LYS A 645 -8.47 10.18 -85.66
CA LYS A 645 -9.43 11.26 -85.97
C LYS A 645 -10.27 11.60 -84.74
N PRO A 646 -10.26 12.86 -84.25
CA PRO A 646 -11.13 13.25 -83.15
C PRO A 646 -12.59 13.25 -83.61
N ALA A 647 -13.47 12.64 -82.82
CA ALA A 647 -14.91 12.76 -82.99
C ALA A 647 -15.34 14.19 -82.62
N VAL A 648 -15.61 15.02 -83.63
CA VAL A 648 -16.34 16.28 -83.47
C VAL A 648 -17.76 15.92 -83.02
N THR A 649 -18.07 16.18 -81.76
CA THR A 649 -19.44 16.10 -81.23
C THR A 649 -20.08 17.48 -81.38
N LYS A 650 -21.10 17.56 -82.24
CA LYS A 650 -22.02 18.70 -82.37
C LYS A 650 -22.79 18.87 -81.06
N SER A 651 -22.87 20.12 -80.58
CA SER A 651 -23.81 20.53 -79.55
C SER A 651 -25.24 20.49 -80.10
N THR A 652 -26.15 19.86 -79.37
CA THR A 652 -27.58 20.15 -79.41
C THR A 652 -28.06 20.21 -77.97
N GLY A 653 -28.66 21.35 -77.62
CA GLY A 653 -28.97 21.75 -76.26
C GLY A 653 -30.21 21.09 -75.67
N SER A 654 -30.25 21.20 -74.35
CA SER A 654 -31.40 21.28 -73.46
C SER A 654 -30.82 21.45 -72.06
#